data_AF-A0A2S3W7S5-F1
#
_entry.id   AF-A0A2S3W7S5-F1
#
_cell.length_a   1.000
_cell.length_b   1.000
_cell.length_c   1.000
_cell.angle_alpha   90.00
_cell.angle_beta   90.00
_cell.angle_gamma   90.00
#
_symmetry.space_group_name_H-M   'P 1'
#
loop_
_entity.id
_entity.type
_entity.pdbx_description
1 polymer ?
#
loop_
_entity_poly.entity_id
_entity_poly.type
_entity_poly.pdbx_seq_one_letter_code
_entity_poly.pdbx_strand_id
1 'polypeptide(L)'
;MSAQDFLVELGTEELPPKALASLGDAFLAGIEKGLQAAGLNYAGKSVYAAPRRLAVLIRQLDVQQPDRSINVDGPPMQAAFNAEGQPTQAALGFAKKCGVDLSEIDQSGAKLRFSQHIPGKATASLLPTIVEDSLNDLPIPKRMRWAASREEFVRPTQWLVMLLGEQVVDCTILKQQAGRESRGHRFHHPENVVISAPANYAEDLRKAYVLADFAERRDLISKRTAELALQQEGTAIVPPALLDEVTALVEWPVPLVCSFEERFLEVPQEALITTMQDNQKYFCLLDSDGKLLPRFITVANVESRDPQQIVLGNEKVVRPRLTDAEFFFKQDKKQPLATFNERLKSVVFQAQLGSVYDKAERVSKLAAYIAPRIGGDAQRAARAGLLSKCDLATEMVGEFPEMQGVAGYYYAMNDGEPEDVALALNEQYMPRGAGAELPQTLTGAAVAIADKLDTLVGIFGIGMLPTGSKDPYALRRAALGVLRILIDKQLDLDLTDAVSFAVNQFGSKIKPAGLSEQVLEFIFDRLRARYEDEGIDVGTYLSVRALKPGSALDFDQRVQAVQAFRQLPEAEALAAVNKRVSNLLSKAEGAISEQVEPKYFDNANEFSLYSAIQQADQAVQPMAAARQYRESLARLAALRDPVDAFFEAVMVNAEDAKVRANRYALLSRLRGLFLGVADISLLG
;
A
#
# COMPACT_ATOMS: atom_id res chain seq x y z
N MET A 1 30.49 -12.28 37.81
CA MET A 1 30.23 -11.25 36.76
C MET A 1 28.76 -10.89 36.86
N SER A 2 28.42 -9.60 36.81
CA SER A 2 27.02 -9.12 36.90
C SER A 2 26.22 -9.35 35.62
N ALA A 3 26.89 -9.62 34.50
CA ALA A 3 26.29 -9.88 33.20
C ALA A 3 27.01 -11.03 32.48
N GLN A 4 26.28 -11.79 31.67
CA GLN A 4 26.79 -12.88 30.82
C GLN A 4 26.05 -12.90 29.48
N ASP A 5 26.64 -13.48 28.44
CA ASP A 5 25.94 -13.66 27.18
C ASP A 5 24.96 -14.85 27.28
N PHE A 6 23.78 -14.71 26.69
CA PHE A 6 22.75 -15.75 26.62
C PHE A 6 22.52 -16.15 25.16
N LEU A 7 22.54 -17.44 24.88
CA LEU A 7 22.19 -18.01 23.59
C LEU A 7 21.04 -18.99 23.75
N VAL A 8 20.07 -18.90 22.85
CA VAL A 8 19.09 -19.96 22.60
C VAL A 8 19.04 -20.28 21.11
N GLU A 9 19.01 -21.56 20.76
CA GLU A 9 18.72 -22.07 19.43
C GLU A 9 17.67 -23.17 19.53
N LEU A 10 16.59 -23.03 18.75
CA LEU A 10 15.67 -24.13 18.47
C LEU A 10 15.95 -24.69 17.09
N GLY A 11 16.38 -25.95 17.04
CA GLY A 11 16.57 -26.71 15.81
C GLY A 11 15.29 -27.42 15.37
N THR A 12 15.03 -27.44 14.06
CA THR A 12 13.83 -28.02 13.46
C THR A 12 14.11 -28.72 12.14
N GLU A 13 13.11 -29.40 11.58
CA GLU A 13 13.06 -29.62 10.13
C GLU A 13 12.91 -28.30 9.37
N GLU A 14 13.03 -28.35 8.04
CA GLU A 14 13.03 -27.17 7.16
C GLU A 14 11.81 -26.26 7.36
N LEU A 15 12.06 -25.07 7.91
CA LEU A 15 11.11 -24.02 8.15
C LEU A 15 10.58 -23.45 6.83
N PRO A 16 9.33 -22.95 6.80
CA PRO A 16 8.77 -22.33 5.60
C PRO A 16 9.62 -21.13 5.17
N PRO A 17 10.20 -21.12 3.95
CA PRO A 17 11.21 -20.13 3.56
C PRO A 17 10.65 -18.71 3.53
N LYS A 18 9.40 -18.53 3.07
CA LYS A 18 8.71 -17.23 3.03
C LYS A 18 8.44 -16.61 4.41
N ALA A 19 8.53 -17.38 5.50
CA ALA A 19 8.27 -16.92 6.85
C ALA A 19 9.51 -16.90 7.74
N LEU A 20 10.66 -17.41 7.28
CA LEU A 20 11.82 -17.66 8.13
C LEU A 20 12.34 -16.36 8.80
N ALA A 21 12.52 -15.29 8.02
CA ALA A 21 13.02 -14.02 8.54
C ALA A 21 12.07 -13.43 9.59
N SER A 22 10.77 -13.37 9.29
CA SER A 22 9.77 -12.82 10.22
C SER A 22 9.59 -13.67 11.48
N LEU A 23 9.75 -14.98 11.39
CA LEU A 23 9.78 -15.86 12.57
C LEU A 23 11.01 -15.60 13.44
N GLY A 24 12.18 -15.36 12.85
CA GLY A 24 13.37 -14.94 13.58
C GLY A 24 13.16 -13.63 14.33
N ASP A 25 12.65 -12.60 13.64
CA ASP A 25 12.39 -11.28 14.24
C ASP A 25 11.35 -11.37 15.36
N ALA A 26 10.28 -12.14 15.15
CA ALA A 26 9.26 -12.36 16.17
C ALA A 26 9.81 -13.11 17.40
N PHE A 27 10.71 -14.10 17.19
CA PHE A 27 11.35 -14.81 18.29
C PHE A 27 12.26 -13.90 19.12
N LEU A 28 13.04 -13.04 18.47
CA LEU A 28 13.83 -12.03 19.15
C LEU A 28 12.93 -11.06 19.95
N ALA A 29 11.87 -10.53 19.31
CA ALA A 29 10.97 -9.58 19.95
C ALA A 29 10.25 -10.16 21.18
N GLY A 30 9.86 -11.44 21.13
CA GLY A 30 9.25 -12.12 22.27
C GLY A 30 10.22 -12.32 23.43
N ILE A 31 11.48 -12.69 23.16
CA ILE A 31 12.52 -12.76 24.19
C ILE A 31 12.78 -11.39 24.81
N GLU A 32 12.92 -10.34 24.01
CA GLU A 32 13.12 -8.97 24.51
C GLU A 32 11.98 -8.53 25.41
N LYS A 33 10.73 -8.78 25.01
CA LYS A 33 9.53 -8.50 25.81
C LYS A 33 9.57 -9.22 27.16
N GLY A 34 9.95 -10.50 27.17
CA GLY A 34 10.09 -11.29 28.40
C GLY A 34 11.20 -10.77 29.32
N LEU A 35 12.37 -10.44 28.78
CA LEU A 35 13.48 -9.86 29.53
C LEU A 35 13.11 -8.50 30.12
N GLN A 36 12.43 -7.65 29.35
CA GLN A 36 11.96 -6.35 29.81
C GLN A 36 10.92 -6.49 30.95
N ALA A 37 9.97 -7.42 30.83
CA ALA A 37 9.00 -7.70 31.89
C ALA A 37 9.69 -8.21 33.18
N ALA A 38 10.76 -8.99 33.03
CA ALA A 38 11.62 -9.40 34.12
C ALA A 38 12.47 -8.23 34.68
N GLY A 39 12.63 -7.12 33.97
CA GLY A 39 13.48 -6.00 34.38
C GLY A 39 14.97 -6.30 34.26
N LEU A 40 15.34 -7.19 33.33
CA LEU A 40 16.73 -7.55 33.03
C LEU A 40 17.25 -6.69 31.89
N ASN A 41 18.45 -6.11 32.07
CA ASN A 41 19.11 -5.31 31.05
C ASN A 41 20.10 -6.17 30.26
N TYR A 42 20.41 -5.71 29.05
CA TYR A 42 21.44 -6.29 28.19
C TYR A 42 22.04 -5.22 27.27
N ALA A 43 23.24 -5.47 26.71
CA ALA A 43 23.96 -4.49 25.91
C ALA A 43 23.83 -4.69 24.39
N GLY A 44 23.52 -5.90 23.94
CA GLY A 44 23.38 -6.19 22.51
C GLY A 44 22.52 -7.40 22.23
N LYS A 45 22.05 -7.50 20.98
CA LYS A 45 21.22 -8.61 20.51
C LYS A 45 21.59 -8.99 19.08
N SER A 46 21.42 -10.26 18.75
CA SER A 46 21.54 -10.79 17.39
C SER A 46 20.51 -11.88 17.20
N VAL A 47 19.88 -11.92 16.04
CA VAL A 47 18.99 -12.98 15.60
C VAL A 47 19.66 -13.76 14.48
N TYR A 48 19.53 -15.07 14.52
CA TYR A 48 20.01 -15.97 13.49
C TYR A 48 18.84 -16.84 13.03
N ALA A 49 18.68 -16.97 11.72
CA ALA A 49 17.60 -17.73 11.13
C ALA A 49 18.12 -18.43 9.88
N ALA A 50 18.11 -19.76 9.91
CA ALA A 50 18.54 -20.63 8.83
C ALA A 50 17.47 -21.71 8.60
N PRO A 51 17.46 -22.41 7.43
CA PRO A 51 16.38 -23.33 7.07
C PRO A 51 15.92 -24.27 8.18
N ARG A 52 16.82 -24.69 9.08
CA ARG A 52 16.55 -25.66 10.15
C ARG A 52 16.69 -25.10 11.57
N ARG A 53 16.75 -23.78 11.76
CA ARG A 53 16.98 -23.18 13.08
C ARG A 53 16.49 -21.76 13.22
N LEU A 54 16.06 -21.44 14.44
CA LEU A 54 15.91 -20.07 14.93
C LEU A 54 16.79 -19.91 16.16
N ALA A 55 17.60 -18.86 16.21
CA ALA A 55 18.44 -18.60 17.37
C ALA A 55 18.52 -17.11 17.71
N VAL A 56 18.71 -16.83 18.98
CA VAL A 56 18.86 -15.49 19.53
C VAL A 56 20.05 -15.47 20.47
N LEU A 57 20.94 -14.50 20.27
CA LEU A 57 22.08 -14.19 21.13
C LEU A 57 21.84 -12.83 21.78
N ILE A 58 21.75 -12.82 23.11
CA ILE A 58 21.71 -11.61 23.93
C ILE A 58 23.08 -11.43 24.58
N ARG A 59 23.71 -10.27 24.39
CA ARG A 59 25.03 -9.94 24.92
C ARG A 59 24.93 -9.15 26.21
N GLN A 60 25.78 -9.49 27.18
CA GLN A 60 25.85 -8.84 28.49
C GLN A 60 24.48 -8.79 29.19
N LEU A 61 23.76 -9.90 29.21
CA LEU A 61 22.50 -10.05 29.95
C LEU A 61 22.77 -10.10 31.46
N ASP A 62 22.05 -9.29 32.23
CA ASP A 62 22.04 -9.34 33.69
C ASP A 62 21.81 -10.78 34.19
N VAL A 63 22.63 -11.26 35.11
CA VAL A 63 22.52 -12.63 35.65
C VAL A 63 21.48 -12.76 36.77
N GLN A 64 20.96 -11.62 37.23
CA GLN A 64 20.04 -11.53 38.37
C GLN A 64 19.01 -10.44 38.10
N GLN A 65 17.74 -10.76 38.31
CA GLN A 65 16.65 -9.78 38.31
C GLN A 65 16.86 -8.77 39.45
N PRO A 66 16.57 -7.47 39.26
CA PRO A 66 16.62 -6.51 40.35
C PRO A 66 15.59 -6.84 41.43
N ASP A 67 15.96 -6.65 42.69
CA ASP A 67 15.03 -6.75 43.80
C ASP A 67 13.90 -5.73 43.64
N ARG A 68 12.70 -6.11 44.06
CA ARG A 68 11.51 -5.26 43.98
C ARG A 68 10.93 -5.05 45.36
N SER A 69 10.51 -3.84 45.66
CA SER A 69 9.75 -3.55 46.88
C SER A 69 8.30 -3.23 46.50
N ILE A 70 7.36 -4.00 47.02
CA ILE A 70 5.93 -3.70 46.91
C ILE A 70 5.52 -2.92 48.14
N ASN A 71 5.03 -1.69 47.95
CA ASN A 71 4.47 -0.87 49.00
C ASN A 71 2.95 -0.82 48.85
N VAL A 72 2.23 -1.30 49.87
CA VAL A 72 0.78 -1.22 49.94
C VAL A 72 0.42 -0.25 51.05
N ASP A 73 -0.29 0.82 50.72
CA ASP A 73 -0.84 1.74 51.71
C ASP A 73 -2.17 1.19 52.25
N GLY A 74 -2.29 1.19 53.57
CA GLY A 74 -3.45 0.79 54.34
C GLY A 74 -4.28 1.97 54.84
N PRO A 75 -5.19 1.72 55.81
CA PRO A 75 -6.03 2.77 56.37
C PRO A 75 -5.20 3.87 57.08
N PRO A 76 -5.69 5.12 57.13
CA PRO A 76 -5.09 6.18 57.94
C PRO A 76 -4.96 5.78 59.41
N MET A 77 -3.92 6.29 60.09
CA MET A 77 -3.66 5.93 61.50
C MET A 77 -4.86 6.15 62.42
N GLN A 78 -5.61 7.23 62.19
CA GLN A 78 -6.83 7.57 62.96
C GLN A 78 -7.99 6.58 62.75
N ALA A 79 -7.99 5.84 61.65
CA ALA A 79 -8.96 4.79 61.34
C ALA A 79 -8.43 3.39 61.65
N ALA A 80 -7.11 3.26 61.87
CA ALA A 80 -6.43 2.00 62.16
C ALA A 80 -6.49 1.62 63.64
N PHE A 81 -6.61 2.59 64.55
CA PHE A 81 -6.70 2.38 66.00
C PHE A 81 -7.85 3.18 66.62
N ASN A 82 -8.53 2.60 67.62
CA ASN A 82 -9.59 3.29 68.37
C ASN A 82 -9.02 4.21 69.47
N ALA A 83 -9.90 4.91 70.20
CA ALA A 83 -9.51 5.86 71.25
C ALA A 83 -8.73 5.20 72.41
N GLU A 84 -8.89 3.88 72.60
CA GLU A 84 -8.21 3.06 73.59
C GLU A 84 -6.88 2.47 73.07
N GLY A 85 -6.46 2.81 71.85
CA GLY A 85 -5.21 2.32 71.23
C GLY A 85 -5.27 0.89 70.71
N GLN A 86 -6.46 0.29 70.61
CA GLN A 86 -6.66 -1.06 70.08
C GLN A 86 -6.88 -1.03 68.56
N PRO A 87 -6.35 -2.02 67.81
CA PRO A 87 -6.48 -2.05 66.37
C PRO A 87 -7.92 -2.29 65.92
N THR A 88 -8.37 -1.51 64.94
CA THR A 88 -9.71 -1.63 64.35
C THR A 88 -9.78 -2.82 63.39
N GLN A 89 -11.01 -3.23 63.03
CA GLN A 89 -11.23 -4.25 62.00
C GLN A 89 -10.60 -3.87 60.65
N ALA A 90 -10.44 -2.57 60.36
CA ALA A 90 -9.78 -2.09 59.15
C ALA A 90 -8.26 -2.35 59.18
N ALA A 91 -7.60 -2.14 60.33
CA ALA A 91 -6.18 -2.45 60.51
C ALA A 91 -5.92 -3.97 60.47
N LEU A 92 -6.75 -4.75 61.18
CA LEU A 92 -6.64 -6.22 61.20
C LEU A 92 -6.93 -6.84 59.82
N GLY A 93 -7.93 -6.31 59.11
CA GLY A 93 -8.25 -6.72 57.74
C GLY A 93 -7.14 -6.36 56.75
N PHE A 94 -6.47 -5.22 56.94
CA PHE A 94 -5.32 -4.81 56.13
C PHE A 94 -4.10 -5.72 56.35
N ALA A 95 -3.75 -6.01 57.60
CA ALA A 95 -2.67 -6.95 57.94
C ALA A 95 -2.95 -8.35 57.36
N LYS A 96 -4.18 -8.86 57.54
CA LYS A 96 -4.63 -10.13 56.96
C LYS A 96 -4.57 -10.15 55.42
N LYS A 97 -4.92 -9.04 54.76
CA LYS A 97 -4.81 -8.90 53.30
C LYS A 97 -3.35 -8.95 52.83
N CYS A 98 -2.42 -8.43 53.63
CA CYS A 98 -0.99 -8.48 53.37
C CYS A 98 -0.34 -9.81 53.78
N GLY A 99 -1.08 -10.70 54.45
CA GLY A 99 -0.61 -12.03 54.87
C GLY A 99 0.37 -12.01 56.04
N VAL A 100 0.43 -10.91 56.80
CA VAL A 100 1.36 -10.70 57.93
C VAL A 100 0.60 -10.28 59.19
N ASP A 101 1.26 -10.38 60.35
CA ASP A 101 0.70 -9.86 61.59
C ASP A 101 0.75 -8.32 61.61
N LEU A 102 -0.17 -7.68 62.35
CA LEU A 102 -0.22 -6.22 62.44
C LEU A 102 1.08 -5.61 63.02
N SER A 103 1.84 -6.38 63.78
CA SER A 103 3.17 -6.00 64.29
C SER A 103 4.22 -5.83 63.19
N GLU A 104 4.02 -6.39 62.00
CA GLU A 104 4.92 -6.32 60.86
C GLU A 104 4.54 -5.19 59.88
N ILE A 105 3.47 -4.46 60.17
CA ILE A 105 3.00 -3.32 59.39
C ILE A 105 3.65 -2.04 59.94
N ASP A 106 4.24 -1.22 59.06
CA ASP A 106 4.80 0.08 59.45
C ASP A 106 3.68 1.07 59.81
N GLN A 107 3.83 1.69 60.98
CA GLN A 107 2.87 2.61 61.59
C GLN A 107 3.46 4.01 61.81
N SER A 108 4.68 4.26 61.33
CA SER A 108 5.41 5.53 61.53
C SER A 108 4.87 6.70 60.69
N GLY A 109 4.11 6.38 59.63
CA GLY A 109 3.51 7.36 58.71
C GLY A 109 2.05 7.72 59.01
N ALA A 110 1.47 8.60 58.20
CA ALA A 110 0.06 9.01 58.33
C ALA A 110 -0.96 7.89 58.03
N LYS A 111 -0.51 6.80 57.38
CA LYS A 111 -1.26 5.58 57.07
C LYS A 111 -0.42 4.37 57.45
N LEU A 112 -1.10 3.27 57.75
CA LEU A 112 -0.44 1.97 57.81
C LEU A 112 0.22 1.66 56.45
N ARG A 113 1.42 1.10 56.44
CA ARG A 113 2.11 0.70 55.21
C ARG A 113 2.71 -0.69 55.35
N PHE A 114 2.42 -1.55 54.38
CA PHE A 114 3.12 -2.81 54.23
C PHE A 114 4.17 -2.64 53.12
N SER A 115 5.44 -2.92 53.45
CA SER A 115 6.51 -2.99 52.46
C SER A 115 7.03 -4.42 52.42
N GLN A 116 6.89 -5.06 51.26
CA GLN A 116 7.45 -6.39 51.03
C GLN A 116 8.63 -6.27 50.09
N HIS A 117 9.80 -6.68 50.58
CA HIS A 117 10.97 -6.89 49.74
C HIS A 117 10.87 -8.26 49.06
N ILE A 118 10.88 -8.26 47.73
CA ILE A 118 10.88 -9.45 46.90
C ILE A 118 12.29 -9.57 46.31
N PRO A 119 13.10 -10.55 46.76
CA PRO A 119 14.41 -10.77 46.18
C PRO A 119 14.25 -11.13 44.71
N GLY A 120 15.10 -10.57 43.87
CA GLY A 120 15.15 -10.92 42.46
C GLY A 120 15.43 -12.41 42.26
N LYS A 121 14.97 -12.95 41.13
CA LYS A 121 15.30 -14.31 40.71
C LYS A 121 16.58 -14.33 39.87
N ALA A 122 17.31 -15.44 39.94
CA ALA A 122 18.43 -15.70 39.03
C ALA A 122 17.91 -15.79 37.60
N THR A 123 18.58 -15.13 36.66
CA THR A 123 18.14 -15.05 35.26
C THR A 123 17.99 -16.44 34.63
N ALA A 124 18.90 -17.37 34.93
CA ALA A 124 18.83 -18.77 34.49
C ALA A 124 17.46 -19.44 34.76
N SER A 125 16.80 -19.09 35.88
CA SER A 125 15.49 -19.64 36.24
C SER A 125 14.30 -19.01 35.49
N LEU A 126 14.49 -17.85 34.88
CA LEU A 126 13.47 -17.09 34.16
C LEU A 126 13.47 -17.39 32.66
N LEU A 127 14.66 -17.70 32.11
CA LEU A 127 14.88 -17.90 30.68
C LEU A 127 13.99 -19.01 30.06
N PRO A 128 13.76 -20.18 30.70
CA PRO A 128 12.92 -21.23 30.10
C PRO A 128 11.52 -20.73 29.75
N THR A 129 10.85 -20.06 30.68
CA THR A 129 9.50 -19.50 30.46
C THR A 129 9.51 -18.40 29.40
N ILE A 130 10.50 -17.50 29.43
CA ILE A 130 10.62 -16.42 28.43
C ILE A 130 10.76 -16.98 27.02
N VAL A 131 11.60 -18.00 26.85
CA VAL A 131 11.81 -18.66 25.55
C VAL A 131 10.55 -19.40 25.12
N GLU A 132 9.92 -20.17 26.01
CA GLU A 132 8.72 -20.93 25.70
C GLU A 132 7.54 -20.02 25.31
N ASP A 133 7.31 -18.94 26.06
CA ASP A 133 6.29 -17.93 25.73
C ASP A 133 6.59 -17.28 24.37
N SER A 134 7.85 -16.95 24.11
CA SER A 134 8.25 -16.36 22.83
C SER A 134 8.03 -17.31 21.64
N LEU A 135 8.26 -18.61 21.80
CA LEU A 135 7.97 -19.61 20.76
C LEU A 135 6.46 -19.82 20.58
N ASN A 136 5.70 -19.74 21.67
CA ASN A 136 4.24 -19.84 21.65
C ASN A 136 3.57 -18.64 20.99
N ASP A 137 4.17 -17.44 21.07
CA ASP A 137 3.63 -16.22 20.48
C ASP A 137 4.00 -16.02 18.99
N LEU A 138 4.78 -16.94 18.39
CA LEU A 138 5.19 -16.82 16.98
C LEU A 138 3.97 -16.76 16.03
N PRO A 139 4.01 -15.88 14.99
CA PRO A 139 2.92 -15.69 14.03
C PRO A 139 2.87 -16.83 13.01
N ILE A 140 2.55 -18.04 13.47
CA ILE A 140 2.50 -19.26 12.66
C ILE A 140 1.07 -19.44 12.13
N PRO A 141 0.82 -19.28 10.81
CA PRO A 141 -0.54 -19.35 10.27
C PRO A 141 -1.15 -20.75 10.37
N LYS A 142 -0.31 -21.79 10.37
CA LYS A 142 -0.75 -23.18 10.54
C LYS A 142 0.28 -23.97 11.33
N ARG A 143 -0.09 -24.37 12.55
CA ARG A 143 0.74 -25.26 13.38
C ARG A 143 0.50 -26.72 12.98
N MET A 144 1.53 -27.53 13.10
CA MET A 144 1.49 -28.95 12.81
C MET A 144 1.63 -29.75 14.11
N ARG A 145 0.88 -30.86 14.20
CA ARG A 145 1.12 -31.93 15.19
C ARG A 145 1.85 -33.07 14.51
N TRP A 146 2.72 -33.75 15.24
CA TRP A 146 3.43 -34.93 14.74
C TRP A 146 3.33 -36.12 15.68
N ALA A 147 3.23 -37.31 15.10
CA ALA A 147 3.04 -38.59 15.79
C ALA A 147 1.87 -38.53 16.81
N ALA A 148 2.01 -39.19 17.97
CA ALA A 148 1.03 -39.15 19.06
C ALA A 148 1.15 -37.90 19.96
N SER A 149 1.98 -36.91 19.57
CA SER A 149 2.19 -35.70 20.36
C SER A 149 1.02 -34.73 20.27
N ARG A 150 0.68 -34.11 21.41
CA ARG A 150 -0.23 -32.95 21.43
C ARG A 150 0.48 -31.62 21.19
N GLU A 151 1.81 -31.60 21.21
CA GLU A 151 2.59 -30.39 20.97
C GLU A 151 2.52 -29.96 19.51
N GLU A 152 2.46 -28.64 19.33
CA GLU A 152 2.22 -27.97 18.06
C GLU A 152 3.30 -26.94 17.80
N PHE A 153 3.96 -27.05 16.65
CA PHE A 153 4.92 -26.05 16.17
C PHE A 153 4.87 -25.97 14.64
N VAL A 154 5.60 -25.03 14.04
CA VAL A 154 5.60 -24.86 12.58
C VAL A 154 6.19 -26.08 11.87
N ARG A 155 7.18 -26.73 12.47
CA ARG A 155 7.86 -27.95 12.00
C ARG A 155 8.29 -28.81 13.19
N PRO A 156 8.54 -30.12 13.01
CA PRO A 156 9.10 -30.95 14.07
C PRO A 156 10.42 -30.38 14.61
N THR A 157 10.52 -30.25 15.92
CA THR A 157 11.73 -29.84 16.64
C THR A 157 12.71 -31.00 16.75
N GLN A 158 14.01 -30.70 16.76
CA GLN A 158 15.08 -31.71 16.65
C GLN A 158 16.16 -31.55 17.73
N TRP A 159 16.48 -30.33 18.16
CA TRP A 159 17.41 -30.06 19.27
C TRP A 159 17.15 -28.69 19.89
N LEU A 160 17.69 -28.47 21.08
CA LEU A 160 17.66 -27.20 21.80
C LEU A 160 19.05 -26.89 22.34
N VAL A 161 19.63 -25.75 21.93
CA VAL A 161 20.81 -25.18 22.60
C VAL A 161 20.35 -24.05 23.49
N MET A 162 20.77 -24.05 24.75
CA MET A 162 20.43 -22.97 25.67
C MET A 162 21.56 -22.75 26.69
N LEU A 163 22.28 -21.65 26.52
CA LEU A 163 23.51 -21.34 27.28
C LEU A 163 23.42 -19.95 27.91
N LEU A 164 23.77 -19.83 29.19
CA LEU A 164 24.04 -18.56 29.87
C LEU A 164 25.51 -18.58 30.32
N GLY A 165 26.33 -17.75 29.68
CA GLY A 165 27.78 -17.88 29.75
C GLY A 165 28.22 -19.27 29.27
N GLU A 166 28.99 -19.99 30.08
CA GLU A 166 29.45 -21.35 29.78
C GLU A 166 28.49 -22.46 30.27
N GLN A 167 27.43 -22.08 30.98
CA GLN A 167 26.53 -23.02 31.64
C GLN A 167 25.31 -23.32 30.76
N VAL A 168 24.93 -24.60 30.69
CA VAL A 168 23.68 -25.01 30.07
C VAL A 168 22.53 -24.63 31.02
N VAL A 169 21.50 -23.99 30.49
CA VAL A 169 20.26 -23.74 31.23
C VAL A 169 19.45 -25.03 31.21
N ASP A 170 19.27 -25.67 32.36
CA ASP A 170 18.54 -26.93 32.45
C ASP A 170 17.03 -26.73 32.25
N CYS A 171 16.52 -27.15 31.10
CA CYS A 171 15.11 -27.13 30.77
C CYS A 171 14.78 -28.09 29.62
N THR A 172 13.49 -28.38 29.45
CA THR A 172 12.94 -29.03 28.26
C THR A 172 11.94 -28.08 27.62
N ILE A 173 12.11 -27.77 26.33
CA ILE A 173 11.16 -26.97 25.55
C ILE A 173 10.83 -27.74 24.28
N LEU A 174 9.54 -27.86 23.95
CA LEU A 174 9.06 -28.58 22.77
C LEU A 174 9.66 -30.00 22.64
N LYS A 175 9.72 -30.73 23.77
CA LYS A 175 10.36 -32.06 23.97
C LYS A 175 11.88 -32.14 23.78
N GLN A 176 12.55 -31.02 23.54
CA GLN A 176 13.99 -30.99 23.39
C GLN A 176 14.62 -30.59 24.71
N GLN A 177 15.43 -31.49 25.28
CA GLN A 177 16.25 -31.15 26.43
C GLN A 177 17.35 -30.18 26.00
N ALA A 178 17.51 -29.09 26.75
CA ALA A 178 18.53 -28.10 26.48
C ALA A 178 19.94 -28.69 26.65
N GLY A 179 20.81 -28.35 25.70
CA GLY A 179 22.22 -28.73 25.70
C GLY A 179 23.11 -27.65 25.09
N ARG A 180 24.32 -28.06 24.72
CA ARG A 180 25.31 -27.23 23.99
C ARG A 180 25.55 -27.68 22.55
N GLU A 181 24.87 -28.74 22.12
CA GLU A 181 25.10 -29.35 20.81
C GLU A 181 24.08 -28.86 19.79
N SER A 182 24.57 -28.16 18.78
CA SER A 182 23.85 -27.83 17.55
C SER A 182 24.12 -28.88 16.46
N ARG A 183 23.71 -28.59 15.23
CA ARG A 183 23.93 -29.43 14.05
C ARG A 183 24.60 -28.65 12.93
N GLY A 184 25.59 -29.26 12.28
CA GLY A 184 26.25 -28.72 11.10
C GLY A 184 25.44 -28.89 9.82
N HIS A 185 26.05 -28.55 8.69
CA HIS A 185 25.46 -28.72 7.39
C HIS A 185 25.26 -30.21 7.04
N ARG A 186 24.07 -30.59 6.55
CA ARG A 186 23.71 -32.02 6.32
C ARG A 186 24.72 -32.82 5.51
N PHE A 187 25.38 -32.18 4.54
CA PHE A 187 26.31 -32.86 3.63
C PHE A 187 27.78 -32.59 3.94
N HIS A 188 28.10 -31.39 4.43
CA HIS A 188 29.49 -30.97 4.63
C HIS A 188 30.01 -31.26 6.03
N HIS A 189 29.11 -31.30 7.02
CA HIS A 189 29.43 -31.57 8.41
C HIS A 189 28.19 -32.22 9.09
N PRO A 190 27.92 -33.50 8.81
CA PRO A 190 26.74 -34.20 9.33
C PRO A 190 26.82 -34.43 10.85
N GLU A 191 27.99 -34.28 11.48
CA GLU A 191 28.13 -34.43 12.92
C GLU A 191 27.54 -33.26 13.72
N ASN A 192 27.36 -33.49 15.03
CA ASN A 192 26.96 -32.47 15.98
C ASN A 192 28.05 -31.39 16.11
N VAL A 193 27.62 -30.16 16.35
CA VAL A 193 28.52 -29.01 16.56
C VAL A 193 28.40 -28.56 18.00
N VAL A 194 29.49 -28.65 18.75
CA VAL A 194 29.52 -28.17 20.13
C VAL A 194 29.67 -26.65 20.10
N ILE A 195 28.68 -25.93 20.63
CA ILE A 195 28.77 -24.48 20.82
C ILE A 195 29.65 -24.22 22.04
N SER A 196 30.82 -23.63 21.80
CA SER A 196 31.84 -23.42 22.83
C SER A 196 31.44 -22.35 23.84
N ALA A 197 30.84 -21.27 23.36
CA ALA A 197 30.25 -20.18 24.15
C ALA A 197 29.19 -19.45 23.31
N PRO A 198 28.21 -18.77 23.94
CA PRO A 198 27.20 -17.96 23.25
C PRO A 198 27.76 -17.03 22.16
N ALA A 199 28.85 -16.31 22.46
CA ALA A 199 29.48 -15.37 21.54
C ALA A 199 30.08 -16.04 20.29
N ASN A 200 30.46 -17.31 20.39
CA ASN A 200 31.11 -18.07 19.31
C ASN A 200 30.10 -18.75 18.38
N TYR A 201 28.80 -18.68 18.67
CA TYR A 201 27.75 -19.41 17.96
C TYR A 201 27.86 -19.35 16.43
N ALA A 202 27.97 -18.15 15.87
CA ALA A 202 28.04 -17.95 14.42
C ALA A 202 29.32 -18.56 13.82
N GLU A 203 30.47 -18.39 14.47
CA GLU A 203 31.76 -18.91 14.00
C GLU A 203 31.88 -20.43 14.16
N ASP A 204 31.36 -20.99 15.25
CA ASP A 204 31.33 -22.45 15.46
C ASP A 204 30.46 -23.14 14.40
N LEU A 205 29.30 -22.55 14.06
CA LEU A 205 28.46 -23.03 12.96
C LEU A 205 29.07 -22.82 11.57
N ARG A 206 29.77 -21.69 11.35
CA ARG A 206 30.46 -21.42 10.09
C ARG A 206 31.52 -22.46 9.77
N LYS A 207 32.31 -22.90 10.77
CA LYS A 207 33.28 -24.01 10.62
C LYS A 207 32.62 -25.33 10.22
N ALA A 208 31.34 -25.49 10.54
CA ALA A 208 30.50 -26.62 10.17
C ALA A 208 29.62 -26.35 8.94
N TYR A 209 30.02 -25.38 8.10
CA TYR A 209 29.35 -25.00 6.85
C TYR A 209 27.91 -24.50 7.02
N VAL A 210 27.63 -23.79 8.11
CA VAL A 210 26.34 -23.15 8.35
C VAL A 210 26.56 -21.65 8.55
N LEU A 211 26.15 -20.84 7.58
CA LEU A 211 26.00 -19.41 7.77
C LEU A 211 24.64 -19.16 8.44
N ALA A 212 24.64 -18.98 9.75
CA ALA A 212 23.40 -18.85 10.54
C ALA A 212 22.77 -17.45 10.41
N ASP A 213 23.57 -16.43 10.11
CA ASP A 213 23.10 -15.06 9.92
C ASP A 213 22.39 -14.92 8.57
N PHE A 214 21.12 -14.50 8.62
CA PHE A 214 20.28 -14.35 7.44
C PHE A 214 20.78 -13.21 6.55
N ALA A 215 21.14 -12.07 7.13
CA ALA A 215 21.58 -10.89 6.39
C ALA A 215 22.93 -11.14 5.72
N GLU A 216 23.87 -11.82 6.40
CA GLU A 216 25.15 -12.21 5.81
C GLU A 216 24.96 -13.11 4.58
N ARG A 217 24.15 -14.18 4.71
CA ARG A 217 23.87 -15.06 3.56
C ARG A 217 23.21 -14.33 2.41
N ARG A 218 22.24 -13.46 2.72
CA ARG A 218 21.51 -12.67 1.73
C ARG A 218 22.46 -11.78 0.92
N ASP A 219 23.38 -11.09 1.61
CA ASP A 219 24.39 -10.25 1.00
C ASP A 219 25.37 -11.06 0.13
N LEU A 220 25.81 -12.23 0.63
CA LEU A 220 26.68 -13.13 -0.14
C LEU A 220 25.98 -13.62 -1.41
N ILE A 221 24.73 -14.08 -1.34
CA ILE A 221 23.96 -14.54 -2.51
C ILE A 221 23.82 -13.39 -3.51
N SER A 222 23.45 -12.20 -3.05
CA SER A 222 23.30 -11.02 -3.90
C SER A 222 24.60 -10.67 -4.64
N LYS A 223 25.72 -10.53 -3.90
CA LYS A 223 27.04 -10.20 -4.48
C LYS A 223 27.50 -11.23 -5.50
N ARG A 224 27.44 -12.52 -5.13
CA ARG A 224 27.88 -13.61 -6.02
C ARG A 224 26.99 -13.76 -7.24
N THR A 225 25.67 -13.53 -7.10
CA THR A 225 24.75 -13.53 -8.24
C THR A 225 25.07 -12.37 -9.20
N ALA A 226 25.35 -11.18 -8.69
CA ALA A 226 25.75 -10.04 -9.51
C ALA A 226 27.09 -10.26 -10.22
N GLU A 227 28.10 -10.81 -9.52
CA GLU A 227 29.39 -11.19 -10.11
C GLU A 227 29.22 -12.19 -11.26
N LEU A 228 28.43 -13.25 -11.06
CA LEU A 228 28.18 -14.26 -12.08
C LEU A 228 27.38 -13.70 -13.27
N ALA A 229 26.39 -12.84 -13.02
CA ALA A 229 25.64 -12.18 -14.09
C ALA A 229 26.55 -11.32 -14.97
N LEU A 230 27.44 -10.53 -14.34
CA LEU A 230 28.41 -9.71 -15.07
C LEU A 230 29.37 -10.56 -15.93
N GLN A 231 29.80 -11.72 -15.42
CA GLN A 231 30.62 -12.68 -16.19
C GLN A 231 29.87 -13.28 -17.39
N GLN A 232 28.54 -13.25 -17.39
CA GLN A 232 27.70 -13.65 -18.51
C GLN A 232 27.23 -12.46 -19.35
N GLU A 233 27.88 -11.29 -19.22
CA GLU A 233 27.54 -10.06 -19.95
C GLU A 233 26.08 -9.63 -19.74
N GLY A 234 25.52 -9.93 -18.56
CA GLY A 234 24.13 -9.65 -18.24
C GLY A 234 23.91 -9.10 -16.82
N THR A 235 22.65 -8.81 -16.53
CA THR A 235 22.17 -8.39 -15.20
C THR A 235 21.16 -9.40 -14.69
N ALA A 236 21.29 -9.84 -13.44
CA ALA A 236 20.32 -10.75 -12.83
C ALA A 236 19.06 -10.02 -12.36
N ILE A 237 17.89 -10.57 -12.68
CA ILE A 237 16.62 -10.17 -12.07
C ILE A 237 16.54 -10.81 -10.69
N VAL A 238 16.71 -10.01 -9.64
CA VAL A 238 16.73 -10.45 -8.24
C VAL A 238 15.64 -9.72 -7.45
N PRO A 239 14.36 -10.15 -7.55
CA PRO A 239 13.30 -9.57 -6.74
C PRO A 239 13.59 -9.77 -5.24
N PRO A 240 13.42 -8.74 -4.37
CA PRO A 240 13.77 -8.86 -2.95
C PRO A 240 13.12 -10.05 -2.24
N ALA A 241 11.84 -10.30 -2.52
CA ALA A 241 11.11 -11.42 -1.92
C ALA A 241 11.65 -12.79 -2.36
N LEU A 242 12.09 -12.92 -3.63
CA LEU A 242 12.71 -14.15 -4.11
C LEU A 242 14.09 -14.34 -3.49
N LEU A 243 14.89 -13.27 -3.37
CA LEU A 243 16.19 -13.32 -2.70
C LEU A 243 16.05 -13.77 -1.24
N ASP A 244 15.05 -13.27 -0.52
CA ASP A 244 14.75 -13.69 0.85
C ASP A 244 14.34 -15.17 0.89
N GLU A 245 13.48 -15.61 -0.04
CA GLU A 245 13.07 -17.02 -0.14
C GLU A 245 14.26 -17.95 -0.43
N VAL A 246 15.12 -17.60 -1.39
CA VAL A 246 16.33 -18.37 -1.71
C VAL A 246 17.31 -18.39 -0.54
N THR A 247 17.50 -17.26 0.15
CA THR A 247 18.33 -17.18 1.37
C THR A 247 17.81 -18.11 2.46
N ALA A 248 16.49 -18.25 2.57
CA ALA A 248 15.85 -19.11 3.54
C ALA A 248 15.88 -20.61 3.19
N LEU A 249 16.28 -20.98 1.97
CA LEU A 249 16.37 -22.37 1.49
C LEU A 249 17.74 -23.01 1.71
N VAL A 250 18.79 -22.21 1.91
CA VAL A 250 20.18 -22.69 1.95
C VAL A 250 20.89 -22.26 3.24
N GLU A 251 21.69 -23.14 3.83
CA GLU A 251 22.62 -22.86 4.95
C GLU A 251 24.02 -22.47 4.44
N TRP A 252 24.44 -23.00 3.29
CA TRP A 252 25.72 -22.72 2.63
C TRP A 252 25.52 -22.39 1.14
N PRO A 253 25.28 -21.12 0.80
CA PRO A 253 24.92 -20.70 -0.56
C PRO A 253 26.09 -20.83 -1.55
N VAL A 254 25.86 -21.57 -2.63
CA VAL A 254 26.77 -21.69 -3.78
C VAL A 254 25.99 -21.35 -5.07
N PRO A 255 26.00 -20.09 -5.53
CA PRO A 255 25.40 -19.71 -6.80
C PRO A 255 26.12 -20.34 -8.00
N LEU A 256 25.34 -20.86 -8.95
CA LEU A 256 25.82 -21.53 -10.16
C LEU A 256 25.05 -21.03 -11.38
N VAL A 257 25.76 -20.77 -12.48
CA VAL A 257 25.16 -20.42 -13.78
C VAL A 257 24.69 -21.69 -14.48
N CYS A 258 23.46 -21.65 -14.99
CA CYS A 258 22.84 -22.68 -15.80
C CYS A 258 22.33 -22.08 -17.11
N SER A 259 21.99 -22.94 -18.06
CA SER A 259 21.53 -22.58 -19.39
C SER A 259 20.26 -23.32 -19.80
N PHE A 260 19.55 -22.78 -20.79
CA PHE A 260 18.47 -23.47 -21.49
C PHE A 260 18.57 -23.22 -22.99
N GLU A 261 17.85 -24.00 -23.78
CA GLU A 261 17.89 -23.88 -25.25
C GLU A 261 17.33 -22.53 -25.75
N GLU A 262 18.05 -21.87 -26.66
CA GLU A 262 17.68 -20.56 -27.23
C GLU A 262 16.29 -20.52 -27.86
N ARG A 263 15.77 -21.65 -28.35
CA ARG A 263 14.40 -21.72 -28.92
C ARG A 263 13.33 -21.22 -27.95
N PHE A 264 13.56 -21.33 -26.64
CA PHE A 264 12.60 -20.85 -25.65
C PHE A 264 12.47 -19.32 -25.65
N LEU A 265 13.46 -18.58 -26.16
CA LEU A 265 13.41 -17.12 -26.27
C LEU A 265 12.36 -16.62 -27.28
N GLU A 266 11.75 -17.51 -28.09
CA GLU A 266 10.58 -17.18 -28.89
C GLU A 266 9.31 -16.97 -28.05
N VAL A 267 9.27 -17.54 -26.84
CA VAL A 267 8.16 -17.40 -25.89
C VAL A 267 8.28 -16.05 -25.18
N PRO A 268 7.16 -15.38 -24.86
CA PRO A 268 7.17 -14.17 -24.05
C PRO A 268 8.07 -14.31 -22.82
N GLN A 269 9.05 -13.41 -22.70
CA GLN A 269 10.07 -13.53 -21.67
C GLN A 269 9.48 -13.49 -20.25
N GLU A 270 8.38 -12.77 -20.06
CA GLU A 270 7.64 -12.70 -18.81
C GLU A 270 7.15 -14.08 -18.35
N ALA A 271 6.65 -14.91 -19.26
CA ALA A 271 6.22 -16.27 -18.95
C ALA A 271 7.40 -17.16 -18.53
N LEU A 272 8.55 -17.02 -19.21
CA LEU A 272 9.77 -17.76 -18.87
C LEU A 272 10.32 -17.33 -17.51
N ILE A 273 10.37 -16.02 -17.25
CA ILE A 273 10.84 -15.44 -15.99
C ILE A 273 9.97 -15.93 -14.84
N THR A 274 8.64 -15.80 -14.94
CA THR A 274 7.71 -16.27 -13.91
C THR A 274 7.88 -17.77 -13.65
N THR A 275 7.97 -18.59 -14.70
CA THR A 275 8.19 -20.04 -14.56
C THR A 275 9.48 -20.37 -13.80
N MET A 276 10.58 -19.68 -14.13
CA MET A 276 11.88 -19.90 -13.47
C MET A 276 11.90 -19.40 -12.03
N GLN A 277 11.28 -18.25 -11.75
CA GLN A 277 11.28 -17.65 -10.41
C GLN A 277 10.31 -18.35 -9.45
N ASP A 278 9.06 -18.60 -9.87
CA ASP A 278 8.02 -19.09 -8.97
C ASP A 278 8.13 -20.60 -8.73
N ASN A 279 8.39 -21.38 -9.77
CA ASN A 279 8.44 -22.84 -9.64
C ASN A 279 9.81 -23.36 -9.21
N GLN A 280 10.91 -22.68 -9.57
CA GLN A 280 12.27 -23.20 -9.38
C GLN A 280 13.20 -22.30 -8.58
N LYS A 281 12.78 -21.07 -8.23
CA LYS A 281 13.57 -20.13 -7.42
C LYS A 281 14.90 -19.71 -8.07
N TYR A 282 14.90 -19.57 -9.39
CA TYR A 282 16.07 -19.15 -10.15
C TYR A 282 16.10 -17.64 -10.39
N PHE A 283 17.29 -17.06 -10.47
CA PHE A 283 17.50 -15.69 -10.92
C PHE A 283 17.75 -15.66 -12.43
N CYS A 284 16.88 -15.02 -13.19
CA CYS A 284 16.99 -14.92 -14.64
C CYS A 284 17.99 -13.83 -15.03
N LEU A 285 18.65 -13.96 -16.18
CA LEU A 285 19.61 -12.96 -16.66
C LEU A 285 19.04 -12.18 -17.84
N LEU A 286 19.22 -10.86 -17.83
CA LEU A 286 18.91 -9.97 -18.93
C LEU A 286 20.20 -9.45 -19.57
N ASP A 287 20.16 -9.17 -20.87
CA ASP A 287 21.19 -8.41 -21.57
C ASP A 287 21.07 -6.89 -21.31
N SER A 288 21.90 -6.10 -22.00
CA SER A 288 21.90 -4.63 -21.88
C SER A 288 20.63 -3.95 -22.40
N ASP A 289 19.86 -4.62 -23.26
CA ASP A 289 18.62 -4.12 -23.85
C ASP A 289 17.37 -4.59 -23.06
N GLY A 290 17.58 -5.31 -21.95
CA GLY A 290 16.52 -5.84 -21.10
C GLY A 290 15.84 -7.10 -21.67
N LYS A 291 16.49 -7.79 -22.62
CA LYS A 291 16.02 -9.08 -23.16
C LYS A 291 16.59 -10.25 -22.38
N LEU A 292 15.78 -11.29 -22.24
CA LEU A 292 16.18 -12.50 -21.53
C LEU A 292 17.33 -13.23 -22.24
N LEU A 293 18.41 -13.48 -21.51
CA LEU A 293 19.48 -14.38 -21.94
C LEU A 293 19.06 -15.85 -21.73
N PRO A 294 19.57 -16.81 -22.51
CA PRO A 294 19.31 -18.25 -22.34
C PRO A 294 20.07 -18.84 -21.14
N ARG A 295 20.07 -18.12 -20.02
CA ARG A 295 20.87 -18.34 -18.82
C ARG A 295 20.06 -17.96 -17.56
N PHE A 296 20.31 -18.69 -16.49
CA PHE A 296 19.78 -18.39 -15.16
C PHE A 296 20.80 -18.79 -14.08
N ILE A 297 20.66 -18.25 -12.88
CA ILE A 297 21.47 -18.60 -11.72
C ILE A 297 20.58 -19.35 -10.72
N THR A 298 21.05 -20.55 -10.33
CA THR A 298 20.51 -21.32 -9.21
C THR A 298 21.44 -21.18 -8.01
N VAL A 299 20.91 -21.33 -6.79
CA VAL A 299 21.72 -21.30 -5.57
C VAL A 299 21.68 -22.68 -4.93
N ALA A 300 22.78 -23.41 -5.04
CA ALA A 300 22.92 -24.71 -4.39
C ALA A 300 23.20 -24.51 -2.89
N ASN A 301 22.74 -25.46 -2.08
CA ASN A 301 23.08 -25.52 -0.65
C ASN A 301 24.35 -26.36 -0.40
N VAL A 302 25.13 -26.68 -1.43
CA VAL A 302 26.27 -27.59 -1.32
C VAL A 302 27.38 -27.15 -2.25
N GLU A 303 28.60 -27.20 -1.73
CA GLU A 303 29.82 -27.05 -2.50
C GLU A 303 30.19 -28.42 -3.07
N SER A 304 29.63 -28.73 -4.24
CA SER A 304 29.83 -30.03 -4.87
C SER A 304 31.25 -30.19 -5.39
N ARG A 305 31.78 -31.42 -5.31
CA ARG A 305 33.02 -31.81 -6.00
C ARG A 305 32.85 -31.86 -7.52
N ASP A 306 31.62 -31.99 -7.98
CA ASP A 306 31.23 -31.91 -9.40
C ASP A 306 30.03 -30.94 -9.54
N PRO A 307 30.29 -29.63 -9.64
CA PRO A 307 29.22 -28.64 -9.83
C PRO A 307 28.44 -28.81 -11.13
N GLN A 308 29.04 -29.44 -12.16
CA GLN A 308 28.36 -29.62 -13.45
C GLN A 308 27.16 -30.54 -13.35
N GLN A 309 27.17 -31.55 -12.47
CA GLN A 309 25.98 -32.39 -12.24
C GLN A 309 24.82 -31.60 -11.65
N ILE A 310 25.09 -30.63 -10.77
CA ILE A 310 24.06 -29.74 -10.23
C ILE A 310 23.49 -28.86 -11.34
N VAL A 311 24.37 -28.29 -12.18
CA VAL A 311 23.95 -27.49 -13.34
C VAL A 311 23.04 -28.31 -14.26
N LEU A 312 23.53 -29.45 -14.77
CA LEU A 312 22.76 -30.33 -15.65
C LEU A 312 21.43 -30.80 -15.03
N GLY A 313 21.42 -31.05 -13.72
CA GLY A 313 20.21 -31.38 -12.97
C GLY A 313 19.16 -30.27 -13.02
N ASN A 314 19.55 -29.03 -12.73
CA ASN A 314 18.65 -27.87 -12.76
C ASN A 314 18.18 -27.56 -14.20
N GLU A 315 19.07 -27.63 -15.19
CA GLU A 315 18.71 -27.46 -16.60
C GLU A 315 17.71 -28.51 -17.08
N LYS A 316 17.84 -29.77 -16.61
CA LYS A 316 16.89 -30.83 -16.91
C LYS A 316 15.52 -30.60 -16.25
N VAL A 317 15.49 -30.03 -15.05
CA VAL A 317 14.25 -29.78 -14.30
C VAL A 317 13.46 -28.59 -14.87
N VAL A 318 14.15 -27.54 -15.35
CA VAL A 318 13.47 -26.36 -15.91
C VAL A 318 12.86 -26.64 -17.29
N ARG A 319 13.51 -27.48 -18.11
CA ARG A 319 13.14 -27.71 -19.51
C ARG A 319 11.67 -28.13 -19.73
N PRO A 320 11.10 -29.11 -18.99
CA PRO A 320 9.69 -29.46 -19.13
C PRO A 320 8.76 -28.26 -18.92
N ARG A 321 9.05 -27.40 -17.93
CA ARG A 321 8.24 -26.21 -17.62
C ARG A 321 8.29 -25.15 -18.71
N LEU A 322 9.47 -24.90 -19.27
CA LEU A 322 9.62 -23.99 -20.42
C LEU A 322 8.95 -24.57 -21.68
N THR A 323 8.96 -25.90 -21.82
CA THR A 323 8.27 -26.61 -22.92
C THR A 323 6.76 -26.45 -22.83
N ASP A 324 6.20 -26.48 -21.62
CA ASP A 324 4.77 -26.23 -21.42
C ASP A 324 4.41 -24.79 -21.85
N ALA A 325 5.16 -23.78 -21.40
CA ALA A 325 4.95 -22.39 -21.83
C ALA A 325 5.08 -22.21 -23.35
N GLU A 326 6.10 -22.82 -23.96
CA GLU A 326 6.28 -22.83 -25.43
C GLU A 326 5.11 -23.47 -26.16
N PHE A 327 4.59 -24.60 -25.63
CA PHE A 327 3.46 -25.31 -26.20
C PHE A 327 2.20 -24.42 -26.21
N PHE A 328 1.85 -23.80 -25.08
CA PHE A 328 0.67 -22.93 -25.00
C PHE A 328 0.80 -21.74 -25.95
N PHE A 329 1.97 -21.08 -25.98
CA PHE A 329 2.23 -19.96 -26.87
C PHE A 329 2.07 -20.34 -28.34
N LYS A 330 2.68 -21.45 -28.77
CA LYS A 330 2.59 -21.93 -30.14
C LYS A 330 1.19 -22.41 -30.49
N GLN A 331 0.45 -22.98 -29.53
CA GLN A 331 -0.91 -23.43 -29.74
C GLN A 331 -1.86 -22.24 -29.96
N ASP A 332 -1.74 -21.20 -29.15
CA ASP A 332 -2.58 -20.00 -29.26
C ASP A 332 -2.31 -19.24 -30.57
N LYS A 333 -1.05 -19.13 -31.00
CA LYS A 333 -0.64 -18.48 -32.26
C LYS A 333 -1.20 -19.12 -33.55
N LYS A 334 -1.81 -20.30 -33.47
CA LYS A 334 -2.39 -20.97 -34.65
C LYS A 334 -3.65 -20.28 -35.17
N GLN A 335 -4.27 -19.43 -34.36
CA GLN A 335 -5.47 -18.69 -34.71
C GLN A 335 -5.33 -17.23 -34.26
N PRO A 336 -5.92 -16.27 -34.99
CA PRO A 336 -5.81 -14.86 -34.62
C PRO A 336 -6.41 -14.57 -33.24
N LEU A 337 -5.80 -13.65 -32.49
CA LEU A 337 -6.23 -13.17 -31.17
C LEU A 337 -7.72 -12.82 -31.16
N ALA A 338 -8.20 -12.15 -32.21
CA ALA A 338 -9.59 -11.75 -32.33
C ALA A 338 -10.59 -12.92 -32.26
N THR A 339 -10.20 -14.13 -32.68
CA THR A 339 -11.08 -15.30 -32.65
C THR A 339 -11.36 -15.79 -31.22
N PHE A 340 -10.47 -15.51 -30.27
CA PHE A 340 -10.66 -15.87 -28.87
C PHE A 340 -11.81 -15.08 -28.22
N ASN A 341 -12.19 -13.93 -28.79
CA ASN A 341 -13.33 -13.15 -28.31
C ASN A 341 -14.65 -13.94 -28.38
N GLU A 342 -14.79 -14.87 -29.33
CA GLU A 342 -15.98 -15.72 -29.45
C GLU A 342 -16.18 -16.61 -28.21
N ARG A 343 -15.09 -17.08 -27.62
CA ARG A 343 -15.14 -17.86 -26.36
C ARG A 343 -15.63 -17.02 -25.19
N LEU A 344 -15.41 -15.70 -25.22
CA LEU A 344 -15.81 -14.79 -24.14
C LEU A 344 -17.31 -14.51 -24.10
N LYS A 345 -18.09 -14.94 -25.11
CA LYS A 345 -19.55 -14.85 -25.11
C LYS A 345 -20.18 -15.72 -24.02
N SER A 346 -19.54 -16.83 -23.64
CA SER A 346 -20.01 -17.71 -22.56
C SER A 346 -19.41 -17.35 -21.19
N VAL A 347 -18.39 -16.49 -21.14
CA VAL A 347 -17.75 -16.06 -19.90
C VAL A 347 -18.55 -14.91 -19.30
N VAL A 348 -19.19 -15.15 -18.16
CA VAL A 348 -20.00 -14.13 -17.47
C VAL A 348 -19.09 -13.07 -16.87
N PHE A 349 -19.26 -11.81 -17.30
CA PHE A 349 -18.63 -10.67 -16.62
C PHE A 349 -19.38 -10.34 -15.34
N GLN A 350 -20.70 -10.18 -15.45
CA GLN A 350 -21.61 -9.99 -14.33
C GLN A 350 -23.03 -10.39 -14.78
N ALA A 351 -23.76 -11.15 -13.96
CA ALA A 351 -25.01 -11.80 -14.36
C ALA A 351 -26.10 -10.88 -14.97
N GLN A 352 -26.19 -9.63 -14.54
CA GLN A 352 -27.12 -8.62 -15.07
C GLN A 352 -26.53 -7.79 -16.23
N LEU A 353 -25.20 -7.72 -16.35
CA LEU A 353 -24.51 -6.90 -17.35
C LEU A 353 -24.12 -7.71 -18.60
N GLY A 354 -24.05 -9.03 -18.49
CA GLY A 354 -23.79 -9.97 -19.58
C GLY A 354 -22.39 -10.56 -19.56
N SER A 355 -21.89 -10.87 -20.76
CA SER A 355 -20.63 -11.58 -20.96
C SER A 355 -19.41 -10.65 -20.97
N VAL A 356 -18.20 -11.23 -20.90
CA VAL A 356 -16.94 -10.49 -21.10
C VAL A 356 -16.85 -9.97 -22.54
N TYR A 357 -17.41 -10.70 -23.51
CA TYR A 357 -17.56 -10.21 -24.88
C TYR A 357 -18.44 -8.94 -24.94
N ASP A 358 -19.61 -8.94 -24.27
CA ASP A 358 -20.49 -7.77 -24.22
C ASP A 358 -19.77 -6.55 -23.62
N LYS A 359 -18.90 -6.80 -22.64
CA LYS A 359 -18.05 -5.76 -22.06
C LYS A 359 -17.02 -5.25 -23.07
N ALA A 360 -16.30 -6.12 -23.77
CA ALA A 360 -15.33 -5.72 -24.79
C ALA A 360 -15.98 -4.86 -25.89
N GLU A 361 -17.20 -5.17 -26.32
CA GLU A 361 -17.93 -4.35 -27.30
C GLU A 361 -18.27 -2.95 -26.77
N ARG A 362 -18.70 -2.82 -25.52
CA ARG A 362 -18.97 -1.50 -24.90
C ARG A 362 -17.69 -0.70 -24.68
N VAL A 363 -16.62 -1.36 -24.26
CA VAL A 363 -15.29 -0.76 -24.10
C VAL A 363 -14.75 -0.26 -25.45
N SER A 364 -14.87 -1.06 -26.51
CA SER A 364 -14.51 -0.66 -27.88
C SER A 364 -15.19 0.64 -28.31
N LYS A 365 -16.52 0.71 -28.18
CA LYS A 365 -17.31 1.90 -28.55
C LYS A 365 -16.97 3.12 -27.69
N LEU A 366 -16.79 2.93 -26.38
CA LEU A 366 -16.43 4.02 -25.47
C LEU A 366 -15.00 4.50 -25.70
N ALA A 367 -14.05 3.61 -25.96
CA ALA A 367 -12.68 3.98 -26.31
C ALA A 367 -12.64 4.77 -27.62
N ALA A 368 -13.41 4.36 -28.63
CA ALA A 368 -13.57 5.11 -29.88
C ALA A 368 -14.17 6.51 -29.68
N TYR A 369 -15.05 6.67 -28.69
CA TYR A 369 -15.63 7.96 -28.32
C TYR A 369 -14.62 8.86 -27.58
N ILE A 370 -13.81 8.28 -26.69
CA ILE A 370 -12.83 8.99 -25.86
C ILE A 370 -11.60 9.41 -26.68
N ALA A 371 -11.04 8.51 -27.48
CA ALA A 371 -9.78 8.73 -28.19
C ALA A 371 -9.68 10.08 -28.91
N PRO A 372 -10.61 10.49 -29.80
CA PRO A 372 -10.49 11.78 -30.50
C PRO A 372 -10.56 13.00 -29.56
N ARG A 373 -11.22 12.87 -28.39
CA ARG A 373 -11.31 13.95 -27.38
C ARG A 373 -10.00 14.16 -26.63
N ILE A 374 -9.19 13.11 -26.53
CA ILE A 374 -7.85 13.17 -25.91
C ILE A 374 -6.72 13.24 -26.96
N GLY A 375 -7.05 13.48 -28.23
CA GLY A 375 -6.09 13.61 -29.33
C GLY A 375 -5.60 12.28 -29.95
N GLY A 376 -6.24 11.15 -29.65
CA GLY A 376 -5.93 9.83 -30.18
C GLY A 376 -6.80 9.39 -31.37
N ASP A 377 -6.48 8.23 -31.94
CA ASP A 377 -7.17 7.65 -33.10
C ASP A 377 -8.38 6.78 -32.66
N ALA A 378 -9.57 7.14 -33.16
CA ALA A 378 -10.82 6.45 -32.83
C ALA A 378 -10.88 5.00 -33.34
N GLN A 379 -10.34 4.70 -34.52
CA GLN A 379 -10.37 3.35 -35.10
C GLN A 379 -9.43 2.43 -34.34
N ARG A 380 -8.23 2.90 -34.01
CA ARG A 380 -7.26 2.13 -33.22
C ARG A 380 -7.77 1.87 -31.80
N ALA A 381 -8.36 2.87 -31.14
CA ALA A 381 -8.98 2.70 -29.83
C ALA A 381 -10.18 1.73 -29.88
N ALA A 382 -11.00 1.78 -30.92
CA ALA A 382 -12.07 0.81 -31.14
C ALA A 382 -11.51 -0.62 -31.27
N ARG A 383 -10.48 -0.80 -32.12
CA ARG A 383 -9.85 -2.09 -32.36
C ARG A 383 -9.23 -2.66 -31.09
N ALA A 384 -8.45 -1.86 -30.37
CA ALA A 384 -7.85 -2.22 -29.10
C ALA A 384 -8.90 -2.58 -28.04
N GLY A 385 -9.99 -1.80 -27.93
CA GLY A 385 -11.07 -2.10 -26.99
C GLY A 385 -11.77 -3.42 -27.28
N LEU A 386 -11.93 -3.80 -28.55
CA LEU A 386 -12.52 -5.09 -28.94
C LEU A 386 -11.57 -6.26 -28.60
N LEU A 387 -10.27 -6.08 -28.82
CA LEU A 387 -9.25 -7.10 -28.53
C LEU A 387 -8.89 -7.19 -27.04
N SER A 388 -9.24 -6.17 -26.26
CA SER A 388 -8.79 -5.96 -24.88
C SER A 388 -8.94 -7.19 -23.98
N LYS A 389 -9.97 -8.00 -24.14
CA LYS A 389 -10.20 -9.17 -23.26
C LYS A 389 -9.86 -10.50 -23.90
N CYS A 390 -9.43 -10.53 -25.16
CA CYS A 390 -9.28 -11.77 -25.95
C CYS A 390 -8.29 -12.74 -25.32
N ASP A 391 -7.22 -12.23 -24.72
CA ASP A 391 -6.19 -13.04 -24.10
C ASP A 391 -6.69 -13.86 -22.90
N LEU A 392 -7.76 -13.44 -22.22
CA LEU A 392 -8.41 -14.21 -21.14
C LEU A 392 -8.90 -15.59 -21.57
N ALA A 393 -9.12 -15.81 -22.86
CA ALA A 393 -9.58 -17.09 -23.40
C ALA A 393 -8.46 -17.91 -24.07
N THR A 394 -7.20 -17.47 -23.94
CA THR A 394 -6.01 -18.16 -24.43
C THR A 394 -5.53 -19.21 -23.44
N GLU A 395 -4.91 -20.28 -23.94
CA GLU A 395 -4.36 -21.32 -23.06
C GLU A 395 -3.19 -20.78 -22.23
N MET A 396 -2.40 -19.86 -22.80
CA MET A 396 -1.31 -19.17 -22.09
C MET A 396 -1.80 -18.45 -20.83
N VAL A 397 -2.87 -17.66 -20.90
CA VAL A 397 -3.41 -16.98 -19.70
C VAL A 397 -4.12 -17.96 -18.77
N GLY A 398 -4.67 -19.06 -19.30
CA GLY A 398 -5.23 -20.14 -18.50
C GLY A 398 -4.19 -20.80 -17.58
N GLU A 399 -2.99 -21.06 -18.10
CA GLU A 399 -1.88 -21.63 -17.31
C GLU A 399 -1.10 -20.58 -16.53
N PHE A 400 -0.91 -19.37 -17.09
CA PHE A 400 -0.16 -18.26 -16.52
C PHE A 400 -1.05 -17.02 -16.37
N PRO A 401 -1.88 -16.93 -15.32
CA PRO A 401 -2.78 -15.79 -15.11
C PRO A 401 -2.06 -14.43 -15.07
N GLU A 402 -0.79 -14.40 -14.65
CA GLU A 402 0.06 -13.21 -14.60
C GLU A 402 0.35 -12.64 -15.99
N MET A 403 0.21 -13.44 -17.06
CA MET A 403 0.37 -13.02 -18.45
C MET A 403 -0.80 -12.22 -18.99
N GLN A 404 -1.85 -11.99 -18.20
CA GLN A 404 -2.96 -11.13 -18.60
C GLN A 404 -2.49 -9.73 -19.06
N GLY A 405 -3.01 -9.28 -20.19
CA GLY A 405 -2.62 -8.08 -20.94
C GLY A 405 -1.34 -8.27 -21.76
N VAL A 406 -0.32 -8.89 -21.17
CA VAL A 406 0.99 -9.12 -21.81
C VAL A 406 0.87 -10.13 -22.95
N ALA A 407 0.20 -11.26 -22.72
CA ALA A 407 -0.08 -12.25 -23.76
C ALA A 407 -0.86 -11.61 -24.92
N GLY A 408 -1.88 -10.78 -24.60
CA GLY A 408 -2.62 -10.00 -25.60
C GLY A 408 -1.71 -9.17 -26.49
N TYR A 409 -0.75 -8.43 -25.92
CA TYR A 409 0.26 -7.68 -26.67
C TYR A 409 1.03 -8.57 -27.65
N TYR A 410 1.63 -9.68 -27.18
CA TYR A 410 2.43 -10.55 -28.05
C TYR A 410 1.61 -11.19 -29.17
N TYR A 411 0.37 -11.59 -28.90
CA TYR A 411 -0.52 -12.15 -29.92
C TYR A 411 -0.98 -11.10 -30.93
N ALA A 412 -1.31 -9.88 -30.48
CA ALA A 412 -1.65 -8.78 -31.39
C ALA A 412 -0.46 -8.40 -32.30
N MET A 413 0.76 -8.36 -31.77
CA MET A 413 1.97 -8.14 -32.56
C MET A 413 2.19 -9.27 -33.58
N ASN A 414 1.99 -10.52 -33.17
CA ASN A 414 2.07 -11.67 -34.08
C ASN A 414 1.05 -11.58 -35.24
N ASP A 415 -0.14 -11.06 -34.96
CA ASP A 415 -1.22 -10.94 -35.95
C ASP A 415 -1.08 -9.71 -36.86
N GLY A 416 -0.06 -8.87 -36.63
CA GLY A 416 0.20 -7.67 -37.43
C GLY A 416 -0.69 -6.48 -37.08
N GLU A 417 -1.25 -6.43 -35.87
CA GLU A 417 -1.93 -5.24 -35.36
C GLU A 417 -0.94 -4.06 -35.22
N PRO A 418 -1.41 -2.80 -35.35
CA PRO A 418 -0.59 -1.64 -35.03
C PRO A 418 0.01 -1.71 -33.61
N GLU A 419 1.24 -1.24 -33.45
CA GLU A 419 1.96 -1.32 -32.17
C GLU A 419 1.20 -0.67 -31.00
N ASP A 420 0.55 0.48 -31.23
CA ASP A 420 -0.25 1.16 -30.22
C ASP A 420 -1.54 0.41 -29.85
N VAL A 421 -2.11 -0.38 -30.77
CA VAL A 421 -3.22 -1.30 -30.49
C VAL A 421 -2.74 -2.45 -29.62
N ALA A 422 -1.58 -3.04 -29.95
CA ALA A 422 -1.01 -4.13 -29.17
C ALA A 422 -0.62 -3.67 -27.75
N LEU A 423 0.06 -2.52 -27.62
CA LEU A 423 0.44 -1.93 -26.33
C LEU A 423 -0.80 -1.65 -25.47
N ALA A 424 -1.88 -1.14 -26.08
CA ALA A 424 -3.14 -0.88 -25.39
C ALA A 424 -3.74 -2.12 -24.69
N LEU A 425 -3.47 -3.35 -25.19
CA LEU A 425 -3.96 -4.57 -24.57
C LEU A 425 -3.28 -4.85 -23.22
N ASN A 426 -2.03 -4.42 -23.05
CA ASN A 426 -1.37 -4.46 -21.74
C ASN A 426 -1.75 -3.23 -20.89
N GLU A 427 -1.76 -2.05 -21.50
CA GLU A 427 -1.99 -0.75 -20.83
C GLU A 427 -3.41 -0.57 -20.28
N GLN A 428 -4.42 -1.27 -20.81
CA GLN A 428 -5.81 -1.15 -20.33
C GLN A 428 -5.96 -1.39 -18.81
N TYR A 429 -5.08 -2.22 -18.25
CA TYR A 429 -5.07 -2.59 -16.83
C TYR A 429 -4.38 -1.52 -15.97
N MET A 430 -3.69 -0.57 -16.59
CA MET A 430 -2.98 0.50 -15.90
C MET A 430 -3.92 1.64 -15.48
N PRO A 431 -3.61 2.35 -14.38
CA PRO A 431 -2.61 1.96 -13.38
C PRO A 431 -3.06 0.73 -12.55
N ARG A 432 -2.14 -0.22 -12.35
CA ARG A 432 -2.39 -1.46 -11.57
C ARG A 432 -2.29 -1.27 -10.05
N GLY A 433 -2.44 -0.04 -9.56
CA GLY A 433 -2.30 0.31 -8.14
C GLY A 433 -2.08 1.81 -7.91
N ALA A 434 -2.01 2.20 -6.64
CA ALA A 434 -1.60 3.55 -6.26
C ALA A 434 -0.11 3.76 -6.65
N GLY A 435 0.22 4.90 -7.27
CA GLY A 435 1.58 5.19 -7.73
C GLY A 435 2.08 4.37 -8.92
N ALA A 436 1.32 3.37 -9.39
CA ALA A 436 1.71 2.55 -10.54
C ALA A 436 1.76 3.37 -11.84
N GLU A 437 2.49 2.82 -12.81
CA GLU A 437 2.65 3.38 -14.16
C GLU A 437 1.30 3.62 -14.85
N LEU A 438 1.30 4.62 -15.73
CA LEU A 438 0.15 5.00 -16.54
C LEU A 438 0.34 4.52 -17.97
N PRO A 439 -0.75 4.32 -18.75
CA PRO A 439 -0.67 4.05 -20.18
C PRO A 439 0.26 5.06 -20.87
N GLN A 440 1.20 4.58 -21.66
CA GLN A 440 2.11 5.45 -22.40
C GLN A 440 1.41 5.98 -23.65
N THR A 441 0.66 5.12 -24.35
CA THR A 441 -0.04 5.47 -25.59
C THR A 441 -1.40 6.15 -25.34
N LEU A 442 -1.85 6.99 -26.27
CA LEU A 442 -3.20 7.56 -26.23
C LEU A 442 -4.28 6.49 -26.47
N THR A 443 -3.99 5.49 -27.31
CA THR A 443 -4.86 4.33 -27.55
C THR A 443 -5.08 3.54 -26.26
N GLY A 444 -4.02 3.21 -25.53
CA GLY A 444 -4.11 2.55 -24.23
C GLY A 444 -4.75 3.41 -23.15
N ALA A 445 -4.50 4.72 -23.13
CA ALA A 445 -5.21 5.64 -22.22
C ALA A 445 -6.73 5.63 -22.47
N ALA A 446 -7.16 5.70 -23.75
CA ALA A 446 -8.57 5.65 -24.10
C ALA A 446 -9.22 4.33 -23.67
N VAL A 447 -8.58 3.18 -23.94
CA VAL A 447 -9.10 1.86 -23.55
C VAL A 447 -9.10 1.69 -22.02
N ALA A 448 -8.06 2.14 -21.33
CA ALA A 448 -7.95 2.05 -19.88
C ALA A 448 -9.02 2.89 -19.17
N ILE A 449 -9.33 4.09 -19.67
CA ILE A 449 -10.43 4.92 -19.17
C ILE A 449 -11.77 4.26 -19.51
N ALA A 450 -11.96 3.80 -20.74
CA ALA A 450 -13.20 3.16 -21.18
C ALA A 450 -13.55 1.93 -20.34
N ASP A 451 -12.59 1.03 -20.07
CA ASP A 451 -12.83 -0.17 -19.26
C ASP A 451 -13.24 0.15 -17.82
N LYS A 452 -12.62 1.17 -17.23
CA LYS A 452 -12.92 1.65 -15.87
C LYS A 452 -14.28 2.31 -15.81
N LEU A 453 -14.60 3.19 -16.76
CA LEU A 453 -15.91 3.84 -16.86
C LEU A 453 -17.04 2.83 -17.14
N ASP A 454 -16.84 1.85 -18.03
CA ASP A 454 -17.82 0.77 -18.27
C ASP A 454 -18.13 0.01 -16.96
N THR A 455 -17.10 -0.34 -16.22
CA THR A 455 -17.24 -1.06 -14.94
C THR A 455 -17.93 -0.19 -13.90
N LEU A 456 -17.53 1.08 -13.74
CA LEU A 456 -18.16 2.01 -12.80
C LEU A 456 -19.65 2.17 -13.09
N VAL A 457 -20.00 2.49 -14.34
CA VAL A 457 -21.39 2.70 -14.76
C VAL A 457 -22.21 1.42 -14.64
N GLY A 458 -21.69 0.28 -15.10
CA GLY A 458 -22.41 -0.99 -15.05
C GLY A 458 -22.69 -1.43 -13.62
N ILE A 459 -21.69 -1.40 -12.74
CA ILE A 459 -21.81 -1.87 -11.35
C ILE A 459 -22.68 -0.93 -10.50
N PHE A 460 -22.60 0.39 -10.70
CA PHE A 460 -23.54 1.34 -10.09
C PHE A 460 -24.96 1.13 -10.63
N GLY A 461 -25.12 0.91 -11.93
CA GLY A 461 -26.40 0.76 -12.60
C GLY A 461 -27.23 -0.44 -12.13
N ILE A 462 -26.58 -1.44 -11.53
CA ILE A 462 -27.21 -2.62 -10.90
C ILE A 462 -27.26 -2.54 -9.37
N GLY A 463 -26.83 -1.43 -8.77
CA GLY A 463 -26.90 -1.18 -7.32
C GLY A 463 -25.85 -1.90 -6.48
N MET A 464 -24.73 -2.36 -7.06
CA MET A 464 -23.67 -3.09 -6.34
C MET A 464 -22.55 -2.15 -5.85
N LEU A 465 -22.92 -1.14 -5.06
CA LEU A 465 -22.02 -0.10 -4.56
C LEU A 465 -21.02 -0.64 -3.51
N PRO A 466 -19.80 -0.07 -3.41
CA PRO A 466 -18.86 -0.39 -2.33
C PRO A 466 -19.44 0.00 -0.96
N THR A 467 -19.22 -0.83 0.06
CA THR A 467 -19.74 -0.60 1.43
C THR A 467 -18.62 -0.70 2.46
N GLY A 468 -18.47 0.32 3.30
CA GLY A 468 -17.39 0.35 4.31
C GLY A 468 -16.02 0.07 3.68
N SER A 469 -15.29 -0.92 4.20
CA SER A 469 -14.01 -1.37 3.65
C SER A 469 -14.12 -2.31 2.43
N LYS A 470 -15.31 -2.83 2.11
CA LYS A 470 -15.51 -3.79 1.01
C LYS A 470 -15.71 -3.09 -0.33
N ASP A 471 -14.85 -3.43 -1.28
CA ASP A 471 -14.93 -2.99 -2.68
C ASP A 471 -14.65 -4.19 -3.62
N PRO A 472 -15.63 -5.10 -3.79
CA PRO A 472 -15.41 -6.38 -4.48
C PRO A 472 -15.08 -6.20 -5.98
N TYR A 473 -15.51 -5.10 -6.60
CA TYR A 473 -15.24 -4.79 -8.01
C TYR A 473 -14.14 -3.74 -8.19
N ALA A 474 -13.42 -3.38 -7.12
CA ALA A 474 -12.33 -2.41 -7.15
C ALA A 474 -12.72 -1.03 -7.73
N LEU A 475 -13.96 -0.58 -7.52
CA LEU A 475 -14.50 0.65 -8.09
C LEU A 475 -13.72 1.89 -7.62
N ARG A 476 -13.25 1.91 -6.38
CA ARG A 476 -12.42 3.02 -5.87
C ARG A 476 -11.10 3.12 -6.62
N ARG A 477 -10.48 1.96 -6.92
CA ARG A 477 -9.25 1.90 -7.72
C ARG A 477 -9.52 2.30 -9.18
N ALA A 478 -10.65 1.89 -9.75
CA ALA A 478 -11.05 2.30 -11.09
C ALA A 478 -11.25 3.82 -11.20
N ALA A 479 -11.97 4.43 -10.25
CA ALA A 479 -12.19 5.88 -10.20
C ALA A 479 -10.87 6.67 -10.08
N LEU A 480 -9.99 6.26 -9.15
CA LEU A 480 -8.66 6.86 -9.02
C LEU A 480 -7.81 6.68 -10.28
N GLY A 481 -7.91 5.52 -10.94
CA GLY A 481 -7.20 5.26 -12.19
C GLY A 481 -7.63 6.21 -13.31
N VAL A 482 -8.94 6.46 -13.48
CA VAL A 482 -9.44 7.44 -14.45
C VAL A 482 -8.89 8.84 -14.16
N LEU A 483 -8.98 9.29 -12.90
CA LEU A 483 -8.49 10.61 -12.50
C LEU A 483 -6.99 10.78 -12.74
N ARG A 484 -6.17 9.80 -12.37
CA ARG A 484 -4.72 9.83 -12.58
C ARG A 484 -4.36 9.88 -14.06
N ILE A 485 -5.01 9.07 -14.90
CA ILE A 485 -4.74 9.09 -16.34
C ILE A 485 -5.05 10.48 -16.91
N LEU A 486 -6.18 11.10 -16.53
CA LEU A 486 -6.58 12.41 -17.05
C LEU A 486 -5.70 13.55 -16.53
N ILE A 487 -5.43 13.61 -15.22
CA ILE A 487 -4.68 14.70 -14.60
C ILE A 487 -3.18 14.57 -14.92
N ASP A 488 -2.58 13.41 -14.64
CA ASP A 488 -1.13 13.26 -14.69
C ASP A 488 -0.62 13.24 -16.16
N LYS A 489 -1.45 12.79 -17.11
CA LYS A 489 -1.14 12.89 -18.56
C LYS A 489 -1.69 14.15 -19.22
N GLN A 490 -2.29 15.08 -18.46
CA GLN A 490 -2.82 16.35 -18.96
C GLN A 490 -3.82 16.16 -20.13
N LEU A 491 -4.73 15.20 -19.98
CA LEU A 491 -5.76 14.88 -20.97
C LEU A 491 -7.08 15.54 -20.58
N ASP A 492 -7.55 16.43 -21.45
CA ASP A 492 -8.82 17.12 -21.26
C ASP A 492 -9.98 16.28 -21.79
N LEU A 493 -10.70 15.62 -20.87
CA LEU A 493 -11.89 14.83 -21.18
C LEU A 493 -13.03 15.27 -20.29
N ASP A 494 -14.17 15.63 -20.89
CA ASP A 494 -15.40 15.83 -20.13
C ASP A 494 -15.96 14.48 -19.67
N LEU A 495 -15.86 14.22 -18.37
CA LEU A 495 -16.36 12.99 -17.77
C LEU A 495 -17.88 12.94 -17.75
N THR A 496 -18.58 14.09 -17.77
CA THR A 496 -20.05 14.14 -17.82
C THR A 496 -20.54 13.50 -19.11
N ASP A 497 -19.92 13.88 -20.22
CA ASP A 497 -20.22 13.36 -21.55
C ASP A 497 -19.80 11.89 -21.69
N ALA A 498 -18.59 11.54 -21.23
CA ALA A 498 -18.08 10.18 -21.31
C ALA A 498 -18.91 9.18 -20.47
N VAL A 499 -19.29 9.57 -19.25
CA VAL A 499 -20.17 8.77 -18.38
C VAL A 499 -21.56 8.66 -18.98
N SER A 500 -22.13 9.75 -19.51
CA SER A 500 -23.45 9.71 -20.16
C SER A 500 -23.45 8.81 -21.40
N PHE A 501 -22.38 8.85 -22.20
CA PHE A 501 -22.20 7.91 -23.31
C PHE A 501 -22.16 6.47 -22.81
N ALA A 502 -21.38 6.17 -21.76
CA ALA A 502 -21.30 4.85 -21.16
C ALA A 502 -22.65 4.35 -20.63
N VAL A 503 -23.43 5.20 -19.94
CA VAL A 503 -24.79 4.88 -19.46
C VAL A 503 -25.70 4.45 -20.60
N ASN A 504 -25.69 5.19 -21.71
CA ASN A 504 -26.52 4.89 -22.88
C ASN A 504 -26.20 3.53 -23.51
N GLN A 505 -24.95 3.05 -23.41
CA GLN A 505 -24.56 1.76 -23.98
C GLN A 505 -25.18 0.54 -23.30
N PHE A 506 -25.56 0.66 -22.02
CA PHE A 506 -26.19 -0.45 -21.30
C PHE A 506 -27.68 -0.60 -21.62
N GLY A 507 -28.31 0.39 -22.27
CA GLY A 507 -29.72 0.36 -22.64
C GLY A 507 -30.63 0.05 -21.44
N SER A 508 -31.50 -0.94 -21.59
CA SER A 508 -32.43 -1.36 -20.53
C SER A 508 -31.82 -2.24 -19.44
N LYS A 509 -30.54 -2.61 -19.53
CA LYS A 509 -29.87 -3.47 -18.52
C LYS A 509 -29.66 -2.77 -17.17
N ILE A 510 -29.67 -1.43 -17.16
CA ILE A 510 -29.44 -0.62 -15.95
C ILE A 510 -30.52 0.45 -15.79
N LYS A 511 -30.61 1.04 -14.60
CA LYS A 511 -31.49 2.17 -14.32
C LYS A 511 -30.74 3.49 -14.58
N PRO A 512 -31.07 4.27 -15.63
CA PRO A 512 -30.28 5.45 -16.00
C PRO A 512 -30.55 6.69 -15.12
N ALA A 513 -31.72 6.77 -14.48
CA ALA A 513 -32.14 7.96 -13.74
C ALA A 513 -31.19 8.27 -12.56
N GLY A 514 -30.52 9.44 -12.60
CA GLY A 514 -29.57 9.88 -11.57
C GLY A 514 -28.23 9.15 -11.56
N LEU A 515 -28.02 8.18 -12.46
CA LEU A 515 -26.83 7.33 -12.44
C LEU A 515 -25.56 8.10 -12.80
N SER A 516 -25.60 8.94 -13.84
CA SER A 516 -24.43 9.73 -14.23
C SER A 516 -23.93 10.62 -13.08
N GLU A 517 -24.84 11.29 -12.35
CA GLU A 517 -24.48 12.14 -11.23
C GLU A 517 -23.85 11.34 -10.09
N GLN A 518 -24.42 10.17 -9.73
CA GLN A 518 -23.85 9.30 -8.70
C GLN A 518 -22.45 8.80 -9.05
N VAL A 519 -22.22 8.42 -10.32
CA VAL A 519 -20.91 7.95 -10.79
C VAL A 519 -19.90 9.09 -10.77
N LEU A 520 -20.27 10.28 -11.25
CA LEU A 520 -19.40 11.46 -11.23
C LEU A 520 -19.07 11.88 -9.80
N GLU A 521 -20.05 11.89 -8.91
CA GLU A 521 -19.84 12.15 -7.48
C GLU A 521 -18.83 11.18 -6.88
N PHE A 522 -19.03 9.88 -7.13
CA PHE A 522 -18.11 8.86 -6.66
C PHE A 522 -16.69 9.03 -7.19
N ILE A 523 -16.52 9.40 -8.47
CA ILE A 523 -15.22 9.64 -9.08
C ILE A 523 -14.55 10.85 -8.43
N PHE A 524 -15.18 12.02 -8.48
CA PHE A 524 -14.56 13.28 -8.01
C PHE A 524 -14.31 13.29 -6.50
N ASP A 525 -15.13 12.62 -5.69
CA ASP A 525 -14.90 12.50 -4.24
C ASP A 525 -13.57 11.81 -3.88
N ARG A 526 -12.96 11.06 -4.82
CA ARG A 526 -11.63 10.48 -4.61
C ARG A 526 -10.52 11.52 -4.65
N LEU A 527 -10.73 12.66 -5.32
CA LEU A 527 -9.75 13.75 -5.34
C LEU A 527 -9.58 14.39 -3.97
N ARG A 528 -10.61 14.36 -3.11
CA ARG A 528 -10.51 14.91 -1.76
C ARG A 528 -9.36 14.31 -0.96
N ALA A 529 -9.32 12.98 -0.85
CA ALA A 529 -8.27 12.28 -0.10
C ALA A 529 -6.89 12.50 -0.73
N ARG A 530 -6.80 12.50 -2.08
CA ARG A 530 -5.56 12.80 -2.80
C ARG A 530 -5.02 14.19 -2.44
N TYR A 531 -5.88 15.21 -2.46
CA TYR A 531 -5.48 16.58 -2.16
C TYR A 531 -5.17 16.80 -0.68
N GLU A 532 -5.89 16.13 0.23
CA GLU A 532 -5.55 16.10 1.66
C GLU A 532 -4.12 15.52 1.88
N ASP A 533 -3.77 14.43 1.19
CA ASP A 533 -2.42 13.83 1.23
C ASP A 533 -1.34 14.77 0.63
N GLU A 534 -1.70 15.60 -0.35
CA GLU A 534 -0.84 16.63 -0.95
C GLU A 534 -0.75 17.93 -0.11
N GLY A 535 -1.46 18.00 1.03
CA GLY A 535 -1.46 19.16 1.92
C GLY A 535 -2.35 20.33 1.47
N ILE A 536 -3.29 20.07 0.56
CA ILE A 536 -4.28 21.06 0.10
C ILE A 536 -5.45 21.11 1.08
N ASP A 537 -5.87 22.33 1.44
CA ASP A 537 -6.96 22.54 2.38
C ASP A 537 -8.31 22.05 1.84
N VAL A 538 -9.14 21.48 2.71
CA VAL A 538 -10.46 20.93 2.34
C VAL A 538 -11.37 22.00 1.74
N GLY A 539 -11.31 23.24 2.22
CA GLY A 539 -12.06 24.36 1.67
C GLY A 539 -11.69 24.66 0.21
N THR A 540 -10.42 24.46 -0.17
CA THR A 540 -9.96 24.60 -1.56
C THR A 540 -10.66 23.57 -2.46
N TYR A 541 -10.66 22.30 -2.08
CA TYR A 541 -11.40 21.25 -2.81
C TYR A 541 -12.90 21.57 -2.92
N LEU A 542 -13.53 21.94 -1.80
CA LEU A 542 -14.97 22.23 -1.76
C LEU A 542 -15.35 23.45 -2.63
N SER A 543 -14.51 24.48 -2.66
CA SER A 543 -14.72 25.68 -3.48
C SER A 543 -14.82 25.37 -4.98
N VAL A 544 -13.99 24.45 -5.48
CA VAL A 544 -14.01 24.02 -6.89
C VAL A 544 -15.13 23.01 -7.11
N ARG A 545 -15.33 22.08 -6.16
CA ARG A 545 -16.38 21.05 -6.25
C ARG A 545 -17.79 21.64 -6.35
N ALA A 546 -18.04 22.79 -5.72
CA ALA A 546 -19.31 23.51 -5.82
C ALA A 546 -19.70 23.88 -7.26
N LEU A 547 -18.72 24.06 -8.16
CA LEU A 547 -18.95 24.39 -9.58
C LEU A 547 -19.21 23.15 -10.45
N LYS A 548 -18.97 21.94 -9.93
CA LYS A 548 -19.11 20.66 -10.65
C LYS A 548 -18.45 20.65 -12.05
N PRO A 549 -17.17 21.03 -12.23
CA PRO A 549 -16.54 20.98 -13.55
C PRO A 549 -16.46 19.51 -14.04
N GLY A 550 -16.78 19.29 -15.31
CA GLY A 550 -16.84 17.95 -15.92
C GLY A 550 -15.47 17.33 -16.22
N SER A 551 -14.44 18.16 -16.46
CA SER A 551 -13.07 17.70 -16.73
C SER A 551 -12.26 17.57 -15.44
N ALA A 552 -11.65 16.40 -15.23
CA ALA A 552 -10.78 16.16 -14.08
C ALA A 552 -9.52 17.02 -14.12
N LEU A 553 -8.97 17.27 -15.32
CA LEU A 553 -7.83 18.16 -15.51
C LEU A 553 -8.19 19.62 -15.18
N ASP A 554 -9.35 20.08 -15.67
CA ASP A 554 -9.85 21.42 -15.35
C ASP A 554 -10.07 21.60 -13.84
N PHE A 555 -10.63 20.58 -13.18
CA PHE A 555 -10.79 20.56 -11.72
C PHE A 555 -9.44 20.75 -11.01
N ASP A 556 -8.42 19.97 -11.38
CA ASP A 556 -7.09 20.07 -10.79
C ASP A 556 -6.47 21.47 -11.01
N GLN A 557 -6.51 21.99 -12.23
CA GLN A 557 -6.00 23.34 -12.54
C GLN A 557 -6.67 24.43 -11.69
N ARG A 558 -7.99 24.33 -11.45
CA ARG A 558 -8.71 25.24 -10.55
C ARG A 558 -8.28 25.07 -9.10
N VAL A 559 -8.12 23.85 -8.61
CA VAL A 559 -7.65 23.58 -7.24
C VAL A 559 -6.27 24.17 -7.00
N GLN A 560 -5.33 23.93 -7.91
CA GLN A 560 -3.97 24.49 -7.81
C GLN A 560 -3.98 26.02 -7.85
N ALA A 561 -4.83 26.61 -8.70
CA ALA A 561 -4.99 28.06 -8.77
C ALA A 561 -5.56 28.66 -7.47
N VAL A 562 -6.58 28.03 -6.88
CA VAL A 562 -7.17 28.46 -5.61
C VAL A 562 -6.17 28.29 -4.46
N GLN A 563 -5.42 27.19 -4.44
CA GLN A 563 -4.37 26.98 -3.45
C GLN A 563 -3.30 28.07 -3.52
N ALA A 564 -2.90 28.48 -4.73
CA ALA A 564 -2.00 29.61 -4.93
C ALA A 564 -2.63 30.94 -4.49
N PHE A 565 -3.91 31.17 -4.80
CA PHE A 565 -4.65 32.36 -4.38
C PHE A 565 -4.68 32.50 -2.85
N ARG A 566 -4.87 31.41 -2.10
CA ARG A 566 -4.87 31.43 -0.62
C ARG A 566 -3.59 31.93 0.02
N GLN A 567 -2.47 31.91 -0.72
CA GLN A 567 -1.20 32.44 -0.24
C GLN A 567 -1.09 33.96 -0.39
N LEU A 568 -2.05 34.61 -1.05
CA LEU A 568 -2.10 36.06 -1.20
C LEU A 568 -2.64 36.73 0.08
N PRO A 569 -2.09 37.88 0.52
CA PRO A 569 -2.58 38.61 1.68
C PRO A 569 -4.07 39.01 1.59
N GLU A 570 -4.59 39.19 0.38
CA GLU A 570 -5.96 39.62 0.11
C GLU A 570 -6.98 38.48 0.21
N ALA A 571 -6.53 37.22 0.19
CA ALA A 571 -7.41 36.07 -0.01
C ALA A 571 -8.44 35.87 1.10
N GLU A 572 -8.01 36.00 2.37
CA GLU A 572 -8.89 35.83 3.52
C GLU A 572 -10.02 36.88 3.54
N ALA A 573 -9.65 38.15 3.32
CA ALA A 573 -10.61 39.25 3.25
C ALA A 573 -11.62 39.03 2.11
N LEU A 574 -11.14 38.70 0.91
CA LEU A 574 -12.00 38.45 -0.26
C LEU A 574 -12.92 37.24 -0.09
N ALA A 575 -12.44 36.16 0.55
CA ALA A 575 -13.25 34.99 0.87
C ALA A 575 -14.36 35.34 1.87
N ALA A 576 -14.04 36.06 2.94
CA ALA A 576 -15.01 36.50 3.94
C ALA A 576 -16.08 37.42 3.33
N VAL A 577 -15.68 38.33 2.43
CA VAL A 577 -16.64 39.18 1.72
C VAL A 577 -17.49 38.37 0.76
N ASN A 578 -16.93 37.43 0.00
CA ASN A 578 -17.72 36.57 -0.89
C ASN A 578 -18.72 35.69 -0.12
N LYS A 579 -18.37 35.25 1.09
CA LYS A 579 -19.30 34.57 2.02
C LYS A 579 -20.44 35.48 2.47
N ARG A 580 -20.13 36.74 2.81
CA ARG A 580 -21.16 37.76 3.10
C ARG A 580 -22.07 37.99 1.88
N VAL A 581 -21.50 38.14 0.69
CA VAL A 581 -22.23 38.31 -0.56
C VAL A 581 -23.14 37.12 -0.84
N SER A 582 -22.62 35.90 -0.76
CA SER A 582 -23.40 34.67 -0.95
C SER A 582 -24.62 34.61 -0.02
N ASN A 583 -24.43 34.90 1.27
CA ASN A 583 -25.50 34.95 2.27
C ASN A 583 -26.53 36.08 2.07
N LEU A 584 -26.12 37.21 1.49
CA LEU A 584 -27.02 38.30 1.14
C LEU A 584 -27.88 37.92 -0.07
N LEU A 585 -27.25 37.39 -1.11
CA LEU A 585 -27.93 36.98 -2.34
C LEU A 585 -28.89 35.80 -2.09
N SER A 586 -28.57 34.87 -1.18
CA SER A 586 -29.46 33.76 -0.81
C SER A 586 -30.74 34.21 -0.09
N LYS A 587 -30.77 35.43 0.46
CA LYS A 587 -31.92 36.04 1.14
C LYS A 587 -32.67 37.02 0.26
N ALA A 588 -32.24 37.22 -0.99
CA ALA A 588 -32.95 38.08 -1.92
C ALA A 588 -34.29 37.45 -2.32
N GLU A 589 -35.36 38.23 -2.26
CA GLU A 589 -36.69 37.81 -2.74
C GLU A 589 -36.78 38.02 -4.25
N GLY A 590 -37.11 36.96 -4.99
CA GLY A 590 -37.25 37.00 -6.45
C GLY A 590 -35.93 36.82 -7.21
N ALA A 591 -35.98 36.96 -8.54
CA ALA A 591 -34.81 36.84 -9.40
C ALA A 591 -33.93 38.10 -9.31
N ILE A 592 -32.63 37.91 -9.12
CA ILE A 592 -31.65 39.01 -9.12
C ILE A 592 -31.39 39.43 -10.57
N SER A 593 -31.49 40.73 -10.85
CA SER A 593 -31.16 41.28 -12.17
C SER A 593 -29.69 41.09 -12.52
N GLU A 594 -29.38 40.76 -13.77
CA GLU A 594 -28.01 40.71 -14.29
C GLU A 594 -27.48 42.10 -14.71
N GLN A 595 -28.38 43.07 -14.85
CA GLN A 595 -28.05 44.43 -15.25
C GLN A 595 -27.94 45.35 -14.04
N VAL A 596 -26.80 46.03 -13.97
CA VAL A 596 -26.55 47.12 -13.01
C VAL A 596 -26.85 48.43 -13.71
N GLU A 597 -27.72 49.23 -13.11
CA GLU A 597 -28.20 50.52 -13.64
C GLU A 597 -27.58 51.68 -12.82
N PRO A 598 -26.59 52.41 -13.36
CA PRO A 598 -25.88 53.46 -12.62
C PRO A 598 -26.76 54.60 -12.08
N LYS A 599 -27.97 54.78 -12.65
CA LYS A 599 -28.95 55.78 -12.19
C LYS A 599 -29.48 55.53 -10.76
N TYR A 600 -29.28 54.31 -10.23
CA TYR A 600 -29.69 53.94 -8.87
C TYR A 600 -28.52 53.90 -7.88
N PHE A 601 -27.32 54.37 -8.26
CA PHE A 601 -26.23 54.55 -7.32
C PHE A 601 -26.45 55.84 -6.51
N ASP A 602 -26.36 55.74 -5.19
CA ASP A 602 -26.48 56.87 -4.26
C ASP A 602 -25.14 57.24 -3.61
N ASN A 603 -24.09 56.43 -3.81
CA ASN A 603 -22.77 56.62 -3.22
C ASN A 603 -21.63 56.45 -4.26
N ALA A 604 -20.57 57.25 -4.14
CA ALA A 604 -19.39 57.19 -5.01
C ALA A 604 -18.66 55.83 -4.97
N ASN A 605 -18.75 55.09 -3.86
CA ASN A 605 -18.16 53.76 -3.74
C ASN A 605 -18.91 52.71 -4.57
N GLU A 606 -20.18 52.92 -4.90
CA GLU A 606 -20.91 52.05 -5.85
C GLU A 606 -20.38 52.21 -7.27
N PHE A 607 -20.16 53.46 -7.70
CA PHE A 607 -19.52 53.74 -8.99
C PHE A 607 -18.10 53.17 -9.06
N SER A 608 -17.33 53.31 -7.99
CA SER A 608 -15.95 52.83 -7.91
C SER A 608 -15.88 51.30 -7.98
N LEU A 609 -16.72 50.59 -7.21
CA LEU A 609 -16.81 49.13 -7.27
C LEU A 609 -17.30 48.66 -8.63
N TYR A 610 -18.31 49.31 -9.22
CA TYR A 610 -18.80 48.95 -10.54
C TYR A 610 -17.73 49.09 -11.63
N SER A 611 -16.95 50.18 -11.61
CA SER A 611 -15.84 50.37 -12.54
C SER A 611 -14.75 49.32 -12.35
N ALA A 612 -14.38 49.02 -11.09
CA ALA A 612 -13.39 47.99 -10.78
C ALA A 612 -13.84 46.60 -11.26
N ILE A 613 -15.11 46.23 -11.04
CA ILE A 613 -15.69 44.97 -11.55
C ILE A 613 -15.63 44.90 -13.07
N GLN A 614 -15.98 45.98 -13.78
CA GLN A 614 -15.92 46.01 -15.25
C GLN A 614 -14.49 45.83 -15.77
N GLN A 615 -13.51 46.50 -15.16
CA GLN A 615 -12.10 46.36 -15.53
C GLN A 615 -11.58 44.96 -15.25
N ALA A 616 -11.93 44.40 -14.08
CA ALA A 616 -11.57 43.05 -13.71
C ALA A 616 -12.18 42.02 -14.67
N ASP A 617 -13.47 42.11 -14.98
CA ASP A 617 -14.15 41.25 -15.96
C ASP A 617 -13.43 41.25 -17.32
N GLN A 618 -13.18 42.44 -17.88
CA GLN A 618 -12.46 42.58 -19.15
C GLN A 618 -11.04 41.97 -19.11
N ALA A 619 -10.36 42.07 -17.97
CA ALA A 619 -9.02 41.51 -17.82
C ALA A 619 -9.02 39.98 -17.68
N VAL A 620 -10.01 39.40 -16.99
CA VAL A 620 -10.05 37.95 -16.70
C VAL A 620 -10.76 37.12 -17.77
N GLN A 621 -11.66 37.70 -18.56
CA GLN A 621 -12.34 37.00 -19.67
C GLN A 621 -11.39 36.21 -20.59
N PRO A 622 -10.31 36.80 -21.15
CA PRO A 622 -9.39 36.04 -22.01
C PRO A 622 -8.60 34.98 -21.23
N MET A 623 -8.31 35.23 -19.95
CA MET A 623 -7.57 34.31 -19.08
C MET A 623 -8.41 33.08 -18.73
N ALA A 624 -9.69 33.27 -18.41
CA ALA A 624 -10.63 32.19 -18.12
C ALA A 624 -10.82 31.28 -19.34
N ALA A 625 -10.93 31.84 -20.55
CA ALA A 625 -11.01 31.06 -21.79
C ALA A 625 -9.75 30.23 -22.05
N ALA A 626 -8.58 30.71 -21.61
CA ALA A 626 -7.30 30.02 -21.74
C ALA A 626 -6.93 29.14 -20.52
N ARG A 627 -7.86 28.94 -19.55
CA ARG A 627 -7.63 28.25 -18.27
C ARG A 627 -6.46 28.81 -17.43
N GLN A 628 -6.16 30.08 -17.60
CA GLN A 628 -5.17 30.83 -16.80
C GLN A 628 -5.76 31.25 -15.45
N TYR A 629 -6.19 30.25 -14.67
CA TYR A 629 -6.95 30.45 -13.44
C TYR A 629 -6.13 31.14 -12.34
N ARG A 630 -4.83 30.84 -12.27
CA ARG A 630 -3.93 31.47 -11.29
C ARG A 630 -3.79 32.96 -11.55
N GLU A 631 -3.54 33.35 -12.80
CA GLU A 631 -3.45 34.75 -13.22
C GLU A 631 -4.80 35.46 -13.03
N SER A 632 -5.90 34.78 -13.34
CA SER A 632 -7.26 35.29 -13.14
C SER A 632 -7.50 35.62 -11.67
N LEU A 633 -7.25 34.69 -10.75
CA LEU A 633 -7.45 34.93 -9.32
C LEU A 633 -6.49 36.00 -8.76
N ALA A 634 -5.25 36.06 -9.24
CA ALA A 634 -4.32 37.12 -8.85
C ALA A 634 -4.79 38.51 -9.31
N ARG A 635 -5.40 38.62 -10.49
CA ARG A 635 -6.02 39.87 -10.96
C ARG A 635 -7.23 40.26 -10.12
N LEU A 636 -8.08 39.28 -9.78
CA LEU A 636 -9.26 39.50 -8.93
C LEU A 636 -8.89 39.88 -7.49
N ALA A 637 -7.68 39.56 -7.02
CA ALA A 637 -7.19 39.98 -5.71
C ALA A 637 -7.18 41.52 -5.55
N ALA A 638 -6.98 42.27 -6.63
CA ALA A 638 -7.02 43.73 -6.65
C ALA A 638 -8.42 44.32 -6.35
N LEU A 639 -9.48 43.49 -6.36
CA LEU A 639 -10.83 43.93 -5.99
C LEU A 639 -11.00 44.11 -4.48
N ARG A 640 -10.03 43.74 -3.64
CA ARG A 640 -10.12 43.88 -2.19
C ARG A 640 -10.49 45.30 -1.76
N ASP A 641 -9.66 46.28 -2.10
CA ASP A 641 -9.84 47.66 -1.65
C ASP A 641 -11.19 48.28 -2.09
N PRO A 642 -11.64 48.19 -3.37
CA PRO A 642 -12.93 48.74 -3.76
C PRO A 642 -14.12 48.00 -3.12
N VAL A 643 -13.96 46.70 -2.81
CA VAL A 643 -14.98 45.90 -2.13
C VAL A 643 -15.11 46.30 -0.65
N ASP A 644 -13.99 46.47 0.06
CA ASP A 644 -13.97 46.91 1.45
C ASP A 644 -14.58 48.31 1.57
N ALA A 645 -14.16 49.26 0.72
CA ALA A 645 -14.71 50.62 0.69
C ALA A 645 -16.22 50.65 0.40
N PHE A 646 -16.73 49.75 -0.45
CA PHE A 646 -18.17 49.60 -0.68
C PHE A 646 -18.88 49.14 0.59
N PHE A 647 -18.39 48.08 1.25
CA PHE A 647 -19.06 47.54 2.44
C PHE A 647 -18.96 48.41 3.69
N GLU A 648 -17.96 49.29 3.77
CA GLU A 648 -17.85 50.33 4.81
C GLU A 648 -18.85 51.48 4.61
N ALA A 649 -19.07 51.91 3.36
CA ALA A 649 -19.85 53.11 3.06
C ALA A 649 -21.29 52.85 2.59
N VAL A 650 -21.61 51.64 2.15
CA VAL A 650 -22.87 51.32 1.45
C VAL A 650 -23.68 50.27 2.22
N MET A 651 -24.91 50.64 2.61
CA MET A 651 -25.88 49.70 3.17
C MET A 651 -26.56 48.89 2.07
N VAL A 652 -26.21 47.60 1.94
CA VAL A 652 -26.74 46.75 0.86
C VAL A 652 -28.27 46.65 0.88
N ASN A 653 -28.87 46.48 2.06
CA ASN A 653 -30.31 46.39 2.24
C ASN A 653 -30.95 47.78 2.32
N ALA A 654 -30.88 48.53 1.21
CA ALA A 654 -31.51 49.86 1.10
C ALA A 654 -33.03 49.77 1.29
N GLU A 655 -33.66 50.84 1.80
CA GLU A 655 -35.12 50.93 1.93
C GLU A 655 -35.79 50.93 0.55
N ASP A 656 -35.24 51.70 -0.40
CA ASP A 656 -35.69 51.72 -1.79
C ASP A 656 -35.42 50.37 -2.47
N ALA A 657 -36.49 49.71 -2.92
CA ALA A 657 -36.42 48.40 -3.56
C ALA A 657 -35.58 48.40 -4.85
N LYS A 658 -35.56 49.49 -5.62
CA LYS A 658 -34.78 49.61 -6.86
C LYS A 658 -33.29 49.74 -6.57
N VAL A 659 -32.93 50.55 -5.57
CA VAL A 659 -31.53 50.68 -5.12
C VAL A 659 -31.03 49.35 -4.54
N ARG A 660 -31.84 48.70 -3.69
CA ARG A 660 -31.52 47.37 -3.14
C ARG A 660 -31.32 46.32 -4.23
N ALA A 661 -32.22 46.25 -5.21
CA ALA A 661 -32.10 45.33 -6.34
C ALA A 661 -30.84 45.61 -7.18
N ASN A 662 -30.50 46.87 -7.41
CA ASN A 662 -29.30 47.27 -8.14
C ASN A 662 -28.00 46.88 -7.40
N ARG A 663 -27.98 47.01 -6.07
CA ARG A 663 -26.86 46.55 -5.23
C ARG A 663 -26.70 45.04 -5.25
N TYR A 664 -27.81 44.28 -5.23
CA TYR A 664 -27.76 42.84 -5.42
C TYR A 664 -27.23 42.44 -6.81
N ALA A 665 -27.61 43.17 -7.87
CA ALA A 665 -27.05 42.95 -9.20
C ALA A 665 -25.52 43.21 -9.23
N LEU A 666 -25.06 44.28 -8.57
CA LEU A 666 -23.63 44.60 -8.45
C LEU A 666 -22.84 43.51 -7.71
N LEU A 667 -23.36 43.05 -6.57
CA LEU A 667 -22.74 41.97 -5.78
C LEU A 667 -22.81 40.60 -6.47
N SER A 668 -23.88 40.33 -7.24
CA SER A 668 -23.99 39.13 -8.06
C SER A 668 -22.91 39.11 -9.15
N ARG A 669 -22.66 40.24 -9.83
CA ARG A 669 -21.56 40.37 -10.79
C ARG A 669 -20.20 40.16 -10.15
N LEU A 670 -19.96 40.76 -8.98
CA LEU A 670 -18.72 40.54 -8.22
C LEU A 670 -18.50 39.05 -7.95
N ARG A 671 -19.50 38.35 -7.40
CA ARG A 671 -19.42 36.92 -7.11
C ARG A 671 -19.22 36.10 -8.39
N GLY A 672 -19.86 36.48 -9.49
CA GLY A 672 -19.74 35.83 -10.80
C GLY A 672 -18.30 35.75 -11.31
N LEU A 673 -17.48 36.78 -11.07
CA LEU A 673 -16.06 36.78 -11.46
C LEU A 673 -15.28 35.63 -10.80
N PHE A 674 -15.48 35.42 -9.50
CA PHE A 674 -14.81 34.36 -8.77
C PHE A 674 -15.38 32.98 -9.10
N LEU A 675 -16.70 32.86 -9.30
CA LEU A 675 -17.35 31.62 -9.73
C LEU A 675 -16.85 31.12 -11.11
N GLY A 676 -16.23 31.98 -11.92
CA GLY A 676 -15.51 31.57 -13.11
C GLY A 676 -14.33 30.63 -12.83
N VAL A 677 -13.81 30.61 -11.60
CA VAL A 677 -12.69 29.77 -11.13
C VAL A 677 -13.12 28.83 -9.99
N ALA A 678 -13.68 29.36 -8.90
CA ALA A 678 -14.11 28.61 -7.72
C ALA A 678 -15.12 29.41 -6.86
N ASP A 679 -15.94 28.73 -6.07
CA ASP A 679 -16.74 29.40 -5.03
C ASP A 679 -15.88 29.71 -3.80
N ILE A 680 -15.16 30.83 -3.86
CA ILE A 680 -14.23 31.24 -2.79
C ILE A 680 -14.91 31.56 -1.46
N SER A 681 -16.25 31.62 -1.41
CA SER A 681 -16.98 31.76 -0.15
C SER A 681 -16.83 30.55 0.79
N LEU A 682 -16.34 29.42 0.25
CA LEU A 682 -16.08 28.17 0.99
C LEU A 682 -14.65 28.07 1.55
N LEU A 683 -13.82 29.12 1.38
CA LEU A 683 -12.43 29.13 1.86
C LEU A 683 -12.26 29.61 3.31
N GLY A 684 -13.30 30.18 3.93
CA GLY A 684 -13.26 30.74 5.29
C GLY A 684 -14.55 30.58 6.08
#